data_AF-A0A916HTI5-F1
#
_entry.id   AF-A0A916HTI5-F1
#
_cell.length_a   1.000
_cell.length_b   1.000
_cell.length_c   1.000
_cell.angle_alpha   90.00
_cell.angle_beta   90.00
_cell.angle_gamma   90.00
#
_symmetry.space_group_name_H-M   'P 1'
#
loop_
_entity.id
_entity.type
_entity.pdbx_description
1 polymer ?
#
loop_
_entity_poly.entity_id
_entity_poly.type
_entity_poly.pdbx_seq_one_letter_code
_entity_poly.pdbx_strand_id
1 'polypeptide(L)'
;MEQDFFKLGVQAANAGDYQKAQACFIRVVQANPKSEKGWLYLGHCLSDSEKRIDCYQRVLRINPSNQEAQRVLSELSQLKHPQEVNQNPYERQPTPVRPTEQPRQTPPVQPGYTREMDQNSYERQPTPDRYTGQERQTPPVQTGYAREVDQNLYDYQPTPDRYTEQAQQTPPARAAKPQKRPPNKVALILGSIGGLVVCLGVVCFAITRMGPATPAPPASTSTPPLPVLDAAALPTPATSMGAGKACIGFWGRGVSCLDENGWQTYSIDNSELPDVIVPAGAFCPDGRLAIAHTKGFSLVRDGQWEHLPKLAEGYGIANDLACDRDGRLWTAHFRGVSRFMDGAWQTFDINLLAPGEKLTDENVLRIFAAPDGRIWTQTLRSVAMFANEKWTVFQQGQGLPAGPLALTLDAAGRAWVWYGDGVAVYDNGSWKQFQSTTPIPPTLISLDARGWLWMSSSTQGVSFFDGGKWSNHNRTTQSLSTDKVSALTTDTLGRVWVGTKYGLSVFDGSQWQTYRMDNSDLMDNKVTFVSVERDGPTLPPLVDKAKGSITGRFPMTSSLIVICTEPVAEQFSGDTPCFGQPFVLSTESYMDGSFVFENVPPGYYYMYAKTGNDWAGLLEDNGFDLQRILVKPGEQYDLGSLEVTEGG
;
A
#
# COMPACT_ATOMS: atom_id res chain seq x y z
N MET A 1 33.10 7.62 -25.29
CA MET A 1 31.92 6.97 -24.70
C MET A 1 31.96 7.02 -23.17
N GLU A 2 32.89 6.32 -22.48
CA GLU A 2 33.02 6.38 -21.01
C GLU A 2 33.22 7.82 -20.49
N GLN A 3 34.17 8.57 -21.06
CA GLN A 3 34.44 9.95 -20.65
C GLN A 3 33.27 10.91 -20.92
N ASP A 4 32.42 10.61 -21.89
CA ASP A 4 31.28 11.46 -22.26
C ASP A 4 30.13 11.27 -21.26
N PHE A 5 29.82 10.02 -20.91
CA PHE A 5 28.86 9.72 -19.84
C PHE A 5 29.36 10.20 -18.48
N PHE A 6 30.66 10.08 -18.18
CA PHE A 6 31.21 10.60 -16.93
C PHE A 6 31.04 12.12 -16.81
N LYS A 7 31.34 12.88 -17.88
CA LYS A 7 31.14 14.34 -17.90
C LYS A 7 29.65 14.71 -17.76
N LEU A 8 28.76 14.01 -18.46
CA LEU A 8 27.32 14.23 -18.36
C LEU A 8 26.78 13.92 -16.96
N GLY A 9 27.29 12.85 -16.33
CA GLY A 9 26.92 12.49 -14.96
C GLY A 9 27.33 13.56 -13.95
N VAL A 10 28.55 14.10 -14.06
CA VAL A 10 29.01 15.20 -13.20
C VAL A 10 28.19 16.47 -13.41
N GLN A 11 27.85 16.80 -14.65
CA GLN A 11 26.99 17.95 -14.96
C GLN A 11 25.59 17.79 -14.35
N ALA A 12 24.99 16.60 -14.46
CA ALA A 12 23.69 16.30 -13.88
C ALA A 12 23.71 16.36 -12.34
N ALA A 13 24.73 15.78 -11.70
CA ALA A 13 24.88 15.82 -10.25
C ALA A 13 25.03 17.27 -9.74
N ASN A 14 25.81 18.10 -10.42
CA ASN A 14 25.96 19.52 -10.08
C ASN A 14 24.66 20.33 -10.27
N ALA A 15 23.76 19.87 -11.14
CA ALA A 15 22.44 20.47 -11.34
C ALA A 15 21.38 19.95 -10.35
N GLY A 16 21.75 19.04 -9.43
CA GLY A 16 20.83 18.39 -8.50
C GLY A 16 19.99 17.26 -9.12
N ASP A 17 20.24 16.91 -10.38
CA ASP A 17 19.57 15.81 -11.08
C ASP A 17 20.31 14.49 -10.83
N TYR A 18 20.19 13.98 -9.60
CA TYR A 18 20.87 12.77 -9.14
C TYR A 18 20.43 11.51 -9.90
N GLN A 19 19.20 11.49 -10.38
CA GLN A 19 18.63 10.38 -11.16
C GLN A 19 19.33 10.26 -12.53
N LYS A 20 19.49 11.38 -13.24
CA LYS A 20 20.25 11.42 -14.50
C LYS A 20 21.74 11.18 -14.27
N ALA A 21 22.29 11.68 -13.17
CA ALA A 21 23.67 11.43 -12.79
C ALA A 21 23.92 9.94 -12.56
N GLN A 22 23.04 9.27 -11.81
CA GLN A 22 23.07 7.83 -11.58
C GLN A 22 23.06 7.06 -12.90
N ALA A 23 22.09 7.31 -13.79
CA ALA A 23 22.02 6.63 -15.08
C ALA A 23 23.30 6.79 -15.92
N CYS A 24 23.92 7.98 -15.88
CA CYS A 24 25.19 8.22 -16.55
C CYS A 24 26.35 7.43 -15.91
N PHE A 25 26.44 7.41 -14.58
CA PHE A 25 27.51 6.66 -13.90
C PHE A 25 27.32 5.14 -13.99
N ILE A 26 26.08 4.64 -14.08
CA ILE A 26 25.79 3.23 -14.41
C ILE A 26 26.40 2.89 -15.77
N ARG A 27 26.16 3.71 -16.80
CA ARG A 27 26.75 3.49 -18.14
C ARG A 27 28.29 3.57 -18.11
N VAL A 28 28.87 4.39 -17.24
CA VAL A 28 30.34 4.44 -17.04
C VAL A 28 30.86 3.13 -16.47
N VAL A 29 30.24 2.60 -15.41
CA VAL A 29 30.71 1.36 -14.77
C VAL A 29 30.39 0.11 -15.60
N GLN A 30 29.34 0.13 -16.42
CA GLN A 30 29.08 -0.91 -17.42
C GLN A 30 30.13 -0.94 -18.52
N ALA A 31 30.49 0.24 -19.05
CA ALA A 31 31.52 0.35 -20.08
C ALA A 31 32.92 0.04 -19.54
N ASN A 32 33.16 0.34 -18.27
CA ASN A 32 34.42 0.07 -17.58
C ASN A 32 34.18 -0.31 -16.11
N PRO A 33 34.03 -1.62 -15.81
CA PRO A 33 33.81 -2.09 -14.45
C PRO A 33 34.97 -1.80 -13.48
N LYS A 34 36.16 -1.45 -13.99
CA LYS A 34 37.33 -1.04 -13.19
C LYS A 34 37.44 0.49 -13.02
N SER A 35 36.42 1.25 -13.41
CA SER A 35 36.40 2.70 -13.25
C SER A 35 36.18 3.08 -11.79
N GLU A 36 37.27 3.36 -11.08
CA GLU A 36 37.25 3.85 -9.69
C GLU A 36 36.31 5.06 -9.54
N LYS A 37 36.41 6.03 -10.47
CA LYS A 37 35.58 7.23 -10.48
C LYS A 37 34.12 6.93 -10.81
N GLY A 38 33.85 5.98 -11.71
CA GLY A 38 32.48 5.58 -12.04
C GLY A 38 31.73 5.07 -10.81
N TRP A 39 32.33 4.12 -10.08
CA TRP A 39 31.73 3.56 -8.87
C TRP A 39 31.62 4.57 -7.73
N LEU A 40 32.65 5.42 -7.55
CA LEU A 40 32.63 6.45 -6.51
C LEU A 40 31.48 7.45 -6.72
N TYR A 41 31.35 7.98 -7.93
CA TYR A 41 30.31 8.96 -8.26
C TYR A 41 28.92 8.34 -8.30
N LEU A 42 28.79 7.07 -8.70
CA LEU A 42 27.54 6.32 -8.58
C LEU A 42 27.09 6.20 -7.12
N GLY A 43 28.00 5.83 -6.21
CA GLY A 43 27.73 5.74 -4.77
C GLY A 43 27.35 7.08 -4.11
N HIS A 44 27.71 8.21 -4.71
CA HIS A 44 27.28 9.54 -4.24
C HIS A 44 25.85 9.90 -4.70
N CYS A 45 25.38 9.32 -5.80
CA CYS A 45 24.07 9.63 -6.38
C CYS A 45 22.95 8.70 -5.88
N LEU A 46 23.29 7.56 -5.28
CA LEU A 46 22.32 6.60 -4.74
C LEU A 46 21.78 7.05 -3.38
N SER A 47 20.49 6.84 -3.15
CA SER A 47 19.83 7.03 -1.84
C SER A 47 19.84 5.76 -0.99
N ASP A 48 19.77 4.59 -1.62
CA ASP A 48 19.77 3.28 -0.97
C ASP A 48 21.12 3.00 -0.28
N SER A 49 21.09 2.78 1.02
CA SER A 49 22.30 2.62 1.82
C SER A 49 23.09 1.35 1.50
N GLU A 50 22.43 0.28 1.07
CA GLU A 50 23.10 -0.99 0.75
C GLU A 50 23.77 -0.92 -0.62
N LYS A 51 23.08 -0.37 -1.62
CA LYS A 51 23.64 -0.14 -2.97
C LYS A 51 24.81 0.84 -2.93
N ARG A 52 24.74 1.85 -2.05
CA ARG A 52 25.86 2.77 -1.80
C ARG A 52 27.07 2.04 -1.22
N ILE A 53 26.88 1.23 -0.18
CA ILE A 53 27.95 0.45 0.46
C ILE A 53 28.67 -0.40 -0.59
N ASP A 54 27.92 -1.11 -1.42
CA ASP A 54 28.48 -1.97 -2.46
C ASP A 54 29.30 -1.17 -3.50
N CYS A 55 28.83 0.01 -3.93
CA CYS A 55 29.61 0.91 -4.79
C CYS A 55 30.96 1.28 -4.16
N TYR A 56 30.99 1.71 -2.89
CA TYR A 56 32.25 2.08 -2.22
C TYR A 56 33.15 0.88 -1.94
N GLN A 57 32.59 -0.31 -1.67
CA GLN A 57 33.37 -1.54 -1.57
C GLN A 57 34.03 -1.91 -2.90
N ARG A 58 33.35 -1.71 -4.04
CA ARG A 58 33.98 -1.85 -5.37
C ARG A 58 35.07 -0.82 -5.61
N VAL A 59 34.90 0.43 -5.17
CA VAL A 59 35.98 1.44 -5.21
C VAL A 59 37.20 0.96 -4.44
N LEU A 60 37.04 0.42 -3.23
CA LEU A 60 38.17 -0.07 -2.42
C LEU A 60 38.81 -1.36 -2.96
N ARG A 61 38.07 -2.19 -3.70
CA ARG A 61 38.65 -3.32 -4.45
C ARG A 61 39.56 -2.85 -5.58
N ILE A 62 39.20 -1.74 -6.24
CA ILE A 62 40.00 -1.15 -7.33
C ILE A 62 41.17 -0.33 -6.78
N ASN A 63 40.91 0.52 -5.78
CA ASN A 63 41.89 1.35 -5.10
C ASN A 63 41.68 1.27 -3.57
N PRO A 64 42.38 0.36 -2.88
CA PRO A 64 42.28 0.22 -1.43
C PRO A 64 42.64 1.47 -0.63
N SER A 65 43.37 2.42 -1.24
CA SER A 65 43.81 3.67 -0.62
C SER A 65 42.86 4.86 -0.83
N ASN A 66 41.71 4.65 -1.48
CA ASN A 66 40.74 5.71 -1.71
C ASN A 66 40.12 6.18 -0.38
N GLN A 67 40.58 7.35 0.09
CA GLN A 67 40.17 7.91 1.39
C GLN A 67 38.69 8.24 1.46
N GLU A 68 38.08 8.64 0.35
CA GLU A 68 36.67 9.02 0.30
C GLU A 68 35.76 7.80 0.47
N ALA A 69 36.06 6.70 -0.22
CA ALA A 69 35.31 5.46 -0.06
C ALA A 69 35.48 4.86 1.35
N GLN A 70 36.68 4.92 1.94
CA GLN A 70 36.91 4.50 3.34
C GLN A 70 36.09 5.36 4.33
N ARG A 71 36.09 6.68 4.14
CA ARG A 71 35.33 7.62 4.97
C ARG A 71 33.85 7.34 4.92
N VAL A 72 33.27 7.27 3.72
CA VAL A 72 31.82 7.07 3.55
C VAL A 72 31.38 5.70 4.06
N LEU A 73 32.18 4.63 3.89
CA LEU A 73 31.88 3.32 4.46
C LEU A 73 31.91 3.34 5.99
N SER A 74 32.87 4.06 6.60
CA SER A 74 32.90 4.21 8.06
C SER A 74 31.66 4.93 8.59
N GLU A 75 31.20 5.98 7.91
CA GLU A 75 29.98 6.73 8.24
C GLU A 75 28.72 5.86 8.09
N LEU A 76 28.59 5.14 6.98
CA LEU A 76 27.45 4.25 6.72
C LEU A 76 27.43 3.05 7.68
N SER A 77 28.58 2.56 8.13
CA SER A 77 28.66 1.49 9.13
C SER A 77 28.25 1.92 10.54
N GLN A 78 28.46 3.20 10.90
CA GLN A 78 28.02 3.74 12.19
C GLN A 78 26.49 3.96 12.24
N LEU A 79 25.84 4.20 11.09
CA LEU A 79 24.39 4.31 11.00
C LEU A 79 23.65 2.97 11.23
N LYS A 80 24.31 1.82 11.01
CA LYS A 80 23.76 0.48 11.34
C LYS A 80 23.84 0.12 12.84
N HIS A 81 24.50 0.94 13.67
CA HIS A 81 24.59 0.74 15.12
C HIS A 81 24.25 2.03 15.90
N PRO A 82 23.00 2.24 16.32
CA PRO A 82 22.72 3.22 17.36
C PRO A 82 23.41 2.74 18.64
N GLN A 83 24.50 3.39 19.03
CA GLN A 83 24.93 3.34 20.42
C GLN A 83 23.86 4.01 21.26
N GLU A 84 23.35 3.27 22.25
CA GLU A 84 22.67 3.80 23.42
C GLU A 84 23.55 4.86 24.08
N VAL A 85 23.36 6.13 23.72
CA VAL A 85 23.89 7.25 24.50
C VAL A 85 22.80 7.69 25.46
N ASN A 86 22.67 6.97 26.56
CA ASN A 86 22.12 7.55 27.78
C ASN A 86 23.27 8.14 28.57
N GLN A 87 23.51 9.44 28.42
CA GLN A 87 24.27 10.23 29.40
C GLN A 87 23.59 11.57 29.60
N ASN A 88 22.65 11.60 30.54
CA ASN A 88 22.31 12.81 31.28
C ASN A 88 23.26 12.90 32.50
N PRO A 89 24.14 13.91 32.63
CA PRO A 89 25.26 13.85 33.55
C PRO A 89 24.95 14.47 34.92
N TYR A 90 23.80 14.19 35.55
CA TYR A 90 23.58 14.57 36.95
C TYR A 90 22.57 13.63 37.62
N GLU A 91 23.05 12.55 38.23
CA GLU A 91 22.54 12.05 39.51
C GLU A 91 23.43 10.90 40.02
N ARG A 92 24.17 11.15 41.11
CA ARG A 92 24.73 10.09 41.95
C ARG A 92 23.68 9.68 42.95
N GLN A 93 23.48 8.38 43.18
CA GLN A 93 23.24 7.78 44.51
C GLN A 93 23.30 6.23 44.42
N PRO A 94 23.53 5.51 45.54
CA PRO A 94 24.37 4.31 45.59
C PRO A 94 23.59 2.99 45.56
N THR A 95 24.28 1.95 45.10
CA THR A 95 23.86 0.54 45.11
C THR A 95 23.42 0.02 46.47
N PRO A 96 22.27 -0.69 46.55
CA PRO A 96 21.98 -1.62 47.63
C PRO A 96 22.41 -3.06 47.30
N VAL A 97 22.92 -3.73 48.33
CA VAL A 97 23.42 -5.09 48.40
C VAL A 97 22.29 -6.13 48.23
N ARG A 98 22.59 -7.24 47.53
CA ARG A 98 21.74 -8.44 47.40
C ARG A 98 21.47 -9.13 48.74
N PRO A 99 20.24 -9.63 48.98
CA PRO A 99 20.01 -10.76 49.86
C PRO A 99 19.88 -12.08 49.09
N THR A 100 20.39 -13.11 49.73
CA THR A 100 20.52 -14.54 49.37
C THR A 100 19.19 -15.30 49.21
N GLU A 101 19.25 -16.34 48.38
CA GLU A 101 18.19 -17.31 48.03
C GLU A 101 17.66 -18.15 49.21
N GLN A 102 16.40 -18.57 49.10
CA GLN A 102 15.84 -19.77 49.74
C GLN A 102 14.95 -20.54 48.74
N PRO A 103 14.81 -21.87 48.87
CA PRO A 103 14.36 -22.77 47.79
C PRO A 103 12.83 -22.94 47.73
N ARG A 104 12.26 -22.97 46.51
CA ARG A 104 10.84 -23.28 46.29
C ARG A 104 10.57 -24.79 46.32
N GLN A 105 9.55 -25.15 47.08
CA GLN A 105 8.93 -26.47 47.19
C GLN A 105 7.98 -26.75 46.02
N THR A 106 7.96 -28.00 45.55
CA THR A 106 7.02 -28.57 44.59
C THR A 106 5.66 -28.91 45.24
N PRO A 107 4.51 -28.68 44.57
CA PRO A 107 3.21 -29.23 44.98
C PRO A 107 2.91 -30.60 44.33
N PRO A 108 1.94 -31.37 44.88
CA PRO A 108 1.86 -32.83 44.72
C PRO A 108 0.90 -33.34 43.64
N VAL A 109 1.15 -34.59 43.23
CA VAL A 109 0.30 -35.47 42.40
C VAL A 109 -0.73 -36.21 43.27
N GLN A 110 -1.96 -36.41 42.79
CA GLN A 110 -2.96 -37.35 43.34
C GLN A 110 -4.09 -37.64 42.31
N PRO A 111 -4.89 -38.74 42.44
CA PRO A 111 -4.77 -39.94 41.60
C PRO A 111 -6.05 -40.32 40.81
N GLY A 112 -5.94 -41.38 40.01
CA GLY A 112 -6.95 -41.82 39.03
C GLY A 112 -8.21 -42.51 39.58
N TYR A 113 -9.10 -42.78 38.62
CA TYR A 113 -10.22 -43.73 38.72
C TYR A 113 -10.29 -44.56 37.42
N THR A 114 -10.52 -45.86 37.58
CA THR A 114 -10.72 -46.88 36.55
C THR A 114 -12.16 -47.41 36.54
N ARG A 115 -12.52 -48.07 35.42
CA ARG A 115 -13.65 -48.99 35.12
C ARG A 115 -14.93 -48.34 34.58
N GLU A 116 -15.68 -48.90 33.63
CA GLU A 116 -15.66 -50.19 32.92
C GLU A 116 -16.59 -50.13 31.67
N MET A 117 -16.31 -51.00 30.69
CA MET A 117 -17.20 -51.66 29.69
C MET A 117 -18.14 -50.83 28.78
N ASP A 118 -18.01 -51.03 27.46
CA ASP A 118 -18.82 -52.08 26.80
C ASP A 118 -18.26 -52.54 25.44
N GLN A 119 -18.43 -53.84 25.21
CA GLN A 119 -18.04 -54.62 24.03
C GLN A 119 -19.23 -54.77 23.07
N ASN A 120 -18.97 -54.75 21.75
CA ASN A 120 -19.58 -55.58 20.68
C ASN A 120 -19.52 -54.83 19.33
N SER A 121 -19.42 -55.43 18.14
CA SER A 121 -18.86 -56.67 17.61
C SER A 121 -19.15 -56.65 16.08
N TYR A 122 -18.17 -57.07 15.27
CA TYR A 122 -18.17 -57.63 13.88
C TYR A 122 -19.21 -57.17 12.83
N GLU A 123 -18.87 -56.87 11.56
CA GLU A 123 -18.41 -57.82 10.53
C GLU A 123 -17.70 -57.17 9.30
N ARG A 124 -17.11 -58.06 8.49
CA ARG A 124 -15.99 -57.99 7.52
C ARG A 124 -16.40 -57.58 6.07
N GLN A 125 -15.59 -56.75 5.37
CA GLN A 125 -14.70 -56.99 4.19
C GLN A 125 -15.36 -57.29 2.82
N PRO A 126 -14.71 -57.08 1.63
CA PRO A 126 -13.26 -57.01 1.37
C PRO A 126 -12.71 -55.93 0.38
N THR A 127 -11.38 -55.77 0.44
CA THR A 127 -10.46 -55.15 -0.54
C THR A 127 -10.08 -56.12 -1.69
N PRO A 128 -9.43 -55.63 -2.76
CA PRO A 128 -8.02 -56.00 -3.00
C PRO A 128 -7.15 -54.79 -3.47
N ASP A 129 -6.01 -54.51 -2.81
CA ASP A 129 -4.60 -54.87 -3.14
C ASP A 129 -3.86 -53.74 -3.89
N ARG A 130 -2.95 -52.96 -3.27
CA ARG A 130 -1.55 -53.20 -2.80
C ARG A 130 -0.48 -52.97 -3.87
N TYR A 131 0.46 -52.04 -3.60
CA TYR A 131 1.92 -52.06 -3.86
C TYR A 131 2.53 -50.75 -3.28
N THR A 132 2.91 -50.68 -1.99
CA THR A 132 4.25 -50.86 -1.34
C THR A 132 5.34 -49.79 -1.57
N GLY A 133 5.77 -49.19 -0.44
CA GLY A 133 7.15 -48.72 -0.15
C GLY A 133 7.40 -47.22 -0.38
N GLN A 134 7.99 -46.41 0.50
CA GLN A 134 8.67 -46.57 1.79
C GLN A 134 8.58 -45.22 2.54
N GLU A 135 8.28 -45.25 3.84
CA GLU A 135 8.37 -44.10 4.75
C GLU A 135 9.84 -43.86 5.16
N ARG A 136 10.29 -42.60 5.11
CA ARG A 136 11.39 -42.09 5.93
C ARG A 136 10.83 -41.08 6.94
N GLN A 137 11.25 -41.27 8.19
CA GLN A 137 10.88 -40.53 9.38
C GLN A 137 11.34 -39.06 9.30
N THR A 138 10.43 -38.13 9.56
CA THR A 138 10.71 -36.71 9.85
C THR A 138 10.68 -36.46 11.36
N PRO A 139 11.67 -35.75 11.95
CA PRO A 139 11.60 -35.26 13.33
C PRO A 139 10.79 -33.94 13.44
N PRO A 140 10.36 -33.53 14.65
CA PRO A 140 9.31 -32.54 14.84
C PRO A 140 9.78 -31.09 14.64
N VAL A 141 8.89 -30.30 14.04
CA VAL A 141 8.99 -28.86 13.76
C VAL A 141 8.91 -28.06 15.06
N GLN A 142 9.94 -27.23 15.32
CA GLN A 142 9.85 -26.12 16.27
C GLN A 142 9.26 -24.91 15.56
N THR A 143 8.09 -24.46 15.99
CA THR A 143 7.44 -23.21 15.55
C THR A 143 8.11 -22.00 16.22
N GLY A 144 9.08 -21.41 15.53
CA GLY A 144 9.59 -20.08 15.85
C GLY A 144 8.99 -19.04 14.90
N TYR A 145 7.92 -18.37 15.30
CA TYR A 145 7.42 -17.19 14.60
C TYR A 145 8.33 -16.01 14.90
N ALA A 146 9.20 -15.64 13.96
CA ALA A 146 9.83 -14.34 13.95
C ALA A 146 8.79 -13.30 13.49
N ARG A 147 8.55 -12.27 14.32
CA ARG A 147 7.84 -11.05 13.92
C ARG A 147 8.74 -10.31 12.94
N GLU A 148 8.43 -10.37 11.65
CA GLU A 148 8.94 -9.39 10.69
C GLU A 148 8.08 -8.13 10.77
N VAL A 149 8.74 -7.01 11.04
CA VAL A 149 8.18 -5.67 10.91
C VAL A 149 8.37 -5.30 9.44
N ASP A 150 7.29 -5.33 8.68
CA ASP A 150 7.27 -4.96 7.26
C ASP A 150 7.41 -3.43 7.16
N GLN A 151 8.62 -2.94 6.89
CA GLN A 151 8.92 -1.52 6.60
C GLN A 151 8.99 -1.21 5.10
N ASN A 152 8.69 -2.16 4.22
CA ASN A 152 8.78 -1.95 2.76
C ASN A 152 7.43 -1.66 2.13
N LEU A 153 6.85 -0.53 2.52
CA LEU A 153 6.03 0.31 1.64
C LEU A 153 6.84 1.59 1.47
N TYR A 154 7.17 1.97 0.24
CA TYR A 154 8.03 3.10 -0.15
C TYR A 154 9.55 2.84 -0.18
N ASP A 155 10.01 2.15 -1.22
CA ASP A 155 11.25 2.56 -1.89
C ASP A 155 11.28 2.01 -3.33
N TYR A 156 11.01 2.89 -4.30
CA TYR A 156 11.42 2.68 -5.69
C TYR A 156 11.45 4.02 -6.43
N GLN A 157 12.64 4.43 -6.86
CA GLN A 157 12.86 5.65 -7.63
C GLN A 157 12.52 5.40 -9.12
N PRO A 158 11.73 6.27 -9.78
CA PRO A 158 11.47 6.13 -11.22
C PRO A 158 12.74 6.39 -12.03
N THR A 159 12.81 5.92 -13.28
CA THR A 159 13.87 6.16 -14.28
C THR A 159 13.40 7.22 -15.30
N PRO A 160 14.29 8.05 -15.91
CA PRO A 160 13.89 8.99 -16.97
C PRO A 160 14.46 8.57 -18.33
N ASP A 161 13.59 8.43 -19.33
CA ASP A 161 13.98 8.35 -20.73
C ASP A 161 13.59 9.59 -21.55
N ARG A 162 14.45 9.85 -22.53
CA ARG A 162 14.69 11.11 -23.24
C ARG A 162 13.75 11.34 -24.42
N TYR A 163 13.40 12.61 -24.68
CA TYR A 163 13.19 13.12 -26.04
C TYR A 163 13.90 14.47 -26.25
N THR A 164 14.53 14.56 -27.41
CA THR A 164 15.31 15.67 -27.98
C THR A 164 14.43 16.84 -28.44
N GLU A 165 14.73 18.06 -28.00
CA GLU A 165 14.18 19.30 -28.55
C GLU A 165 14.93 19.75 -29.80
N GLN A 166 14.20 19.96 -30.90
CA GLN A 166 14.66 20.79 -32.02
C GLN A 166 14.31 22.25 -31.72
N ALA A 167 15.33 23.11 -31.73
CA ALA A 167 15.22 24.54 -31.54
C ALA A 167 14.57 25.23 -32.76
N GLN A 168 13.56 26.05 -32.52
CA GLN A 168 13.19 27.16 -33.41
C GLN A 168 13.15 28.47 -32.63
N GLN A 169 13.94 29.42 -33.10
CA GLN A 169 14.11 30.78 -32.56
C GLN A 169 12.95 31.68 -32.99
N THR A 170 12.50 32.58 -32.12
CA THR A 170 11.93 33.89 -32.51
C THR A 170 12.03 34.91 -31.34
N PRO A 171 12.13 36.23 -31.62
CA PRO A 171 12.83 37.23 -30.80
C PRO A 171 11.92 38.09 -29.88
N PRO A 172 12.49 39.02 -29.06
CA PRO A 172 11.82 39.54 -27.86
C PRO A 172 11.22 40.95 -28.00
N ALA A 173 10.18 41.23 -27.21
CA ALA A 173 9.77 42.55 -26.66
C ALA A 173 8.55 42.34 -25.73
N ARG A 174 8.26 43.08 -24.64
CA ARG A 174 8.67 44.40 -24.19
C ARG A 174 8.32 44.54 -22.69
N ALA A 175 9.16 45.24 -21.94
CA ALA A 175 8.96 45.56 -20.52
C ALA A 175 7.90 46.66 -20.29
N ALA A 176 7.19 46.59 -19.16
CA ALA A 176 6.49 47.72 -18.54
C ALA A 176 6.75 47.74 -17.01
N LYS A 177 7.07 48.94 -16.51
CA LYS A 177 7.56 49.28 -15.16
C LYS A 177 6.46 49.32 -14.09
N PRO A 178 6.82 49.25 -12.78
CA PRO A 178 5.88 49.28 -11.66
C PRO A 178 5.56 50.70 -11.17
N GLN A 179 4.34 50.92 -10.65
CA GLN A 179 3.98 52.12 -9.90
C GLN A 179 3.94 51.88 -8.38
N LYS A 180 4.44 52.88 -7.65
CA LYS A 180 4.67 52.95 -6.21
C LYS A 180 3.46 53.55 -5.46
N ARG A 181 3.11 52.95 -4.30
CA ARG A 181 2.85 53.50 -2.92
C ARG A 181 1.87 54.69 -2.73
N PRO A 182 1.12 54.80 -1.60
CA PRO A 182 1.71 54.93 -0.25
C PRO A 182 0.99 54.24 0.94
N PRO A 183 1.63 54.24 2.14
CA PRO A 183 1.18 53.54 3.35
C PRO A 183 0.45 54.48 4.33
N ASN A 184 -0.18 53.92 5.38
CA ASN A 184 -0.54 54.48 6.70
C ASN A 184 -1.77 53.72 7.23
N LYS A 185 -2.00 53.42 8.51
CA LYS A 185 -1.39 53.78 9.80
C LYS A 185 -1.96 52.81 10.85
N VAL A 186 -1.16 52.52 11.87
CA VAL A 186 -1.54 51.91 13.15
C VAL A 186 -2.42 52.88 13.94
N ALA A 187 -3.43 52.37 14.64
CA ALA A 187 -4.08 53.04 15.77
C ALA A 187 -4.41 52.02 16.87
N LEU A 188 -3.62 52.06 17.95
CA LEU A 188 -3.99 51.57 19.28
C LEU A 188 -5.00 52.56 19.90
N ILE A 189 -6.02 52.05 20.58
CA ILE A 189 -6.75 52.80 21.61
C ILE A 189 -6.81 51.94 22.88
N LEU A 190 -6.35 52.52 23.98
CA LEU A 190 -6.42 52.04 25.36
C LEU A 190 -7.39 52.94 26.16
N GLY A 191 -8.06 52.34 27.14
CA GLY A 191 -8.74 53.00 28.27
C GLY A 191 -10.27 52.84 28.26
N SER A 192 -10.99 52.59 29.34
CA SER A 192 -10.66 52.35 30.76
C SER A 192 -11.97 52.05 31.53
N ILE A 193 -11.91 51.09 32.47
CA ILE A 193 -12.52 51.03 33.82
C ILE A 193 -13.93 51.62 34.06
N GLY A 194 -14.81 50.78 34.63
CA GLY A 194 -15.65 51.15 35.79
C GLY A 194 -17.18 51.02 35.62
N GLY A 195 -17.83 50.23 36.48
CA GLY A 195 -19.29 50.31 36.66
C GLY A 195 -19.98 49.07 37.21
N LEU A 196 -19.81 48.82 38.51
CA LEU A 196 -20.61 47.88 39.32
C LEU A 196 -22.02 48.49 39.52
N VAL A 197 -23.09 47.75 39.22
CA VAL A 197 -24.45 48.08 39.70
C VAL A 197 -25.02 46.87 40.43
N VAL A 198 -25.24 47.07 41.71
CA VAL A 198 -25.92 46.18 42.66
C VAL A 198 -27.42 46.37 42.48
N CYS A 199 -28.15 45.30 42.16
CA CYS A 199 -29.61 45.26 42.33
C CYS A 199 -29.95 44.20 43.38
N LEU A 200 -30.38 44.67 44.55
CA LEU A 200 -31.11 43.93 45.57
C LEU A 200 -32.51 43.62 45.03
N GLY A 201 -32.85 42.33 44.91
CA GLY A 201 -34.18 41.83 44.56
C GLY A 201 -34.55 40.67 45.47
N VAL A 202 -35.58 40.88 46.28
CA VAL A 202 -36.05 40.03 47.38
C VAL A 202 -36.59 38.69 46.87
N VAL A 203 -36.28 37.65 47.66
CA VAL A 203 -36.64 36.25 47.50
C VAL A 203 -38.11 36.00 47.87
N CYS A 204 -38.85 35.32 46.99
CA CYS A 204 -40.06 34.54 47.34
C CYS A 204 -39.85 33.09 46.87
N PHE A 205 -39.52 32.17 47.79
CA PHE A 205 -39.49 30.73 47.52
C PHE A 205 -40.88 30.13 47.78
N ALA A 206 -41.50 29.57 46.73
CA ALA A 206 -42.60 28.64 46.86
C ALA A 206 -42.03 27.25 47.21
N ILE A 207 -42.43 26.69 48.36
CA ILE A 207 -42.05 25.35 48.79
C ILE A 207 -42.95 24.34 48.06
N THR A 208 -42.41 23.65 47.06
CA THR A 208 -42.99 22.41 46.53
C THR A 208 -42.21 21.22 47.09
N ARG A 209 -42.91 20.30 47.76
CA ARG A 209 -42.35 19.05 48.29
C ARG A 209 -41.85 18.17 47.13
N MET A 210 -40.55 17.94 47.04
CA MET A 210 -39.98 16.86 46.23
C MET A 210 -40.02 15.56 47.02
N GLY A 211 -40.63 14.52 46.44
CA GLY A 211 -40.52 13.14 46.94
C GLY A 211 -39.09 12.60 46.78
N PRO A 212 -38.74 11.50 47.46
CA PRO A 212 -37.38 10.94 47.41
C PRO A 212 -37.04 10.49 45.99
N ALA A 213 -35.92 10.98 45.47
CA ALA A 213 -35.35 10.54 44.21
C ALA A 213 -35.03 9.05 44.27
N THR A 214 -35.62 8.27 43.38
CA THR A 214 -35.15 6.93 43.06
C THR A 214 -33.72 7.02 42.54
N PRO A 215 -32.77 6.20 43.04
CA PRO A 215 -31.43 6.18 42.47
C PRO A 215 -31.52 5.76 41.01
N ALA A 216 -30.93 6.56 40.12
CA ALA A 216 -30.76 6.18 38.73
C ALA A 216 -30.01 4.83 38.69
N PRO A 217 -30.44 3.86 37.85
CA PRO A 217 -29.68 2.64 37.67
C PRO A 217 -28.25 3.02 37.24
N PRO A 218 -27.22 2.28 37.68
CA PRO A 218 -25.86 2.55 37.23
C PRO A 218 -25.86 2.53 35.70
N ALA A 219 -25.41 3.63 35.10
CA ALA A 219 -25.20 3.69 33.66
C ALA A 219 -24.31 2.50 33.30
N SER A 220 -24.86 1.54 32.56
CA SER A 220 -24.07 0.45 31.99
C SER A 220 -23.06 1.10 31.05
N THR A 221 -21.82 1.22 31.50
CA THR A 221 -20.69 1.80 30.76
C THR A 221 -20.16 0.88 29.66
N SER A 222 -20.92 -0.14 29.26
CA SER A 222 -20.56 -1.00 28.15
C SER A 222 -20.86 -0.29 26.83
N THR A 223 -19.80 0.06 26.09
CA THR A 223 -19.90 0.44 24.68
C THR A 223 -20.71 -0.63 23.93
N PRO A 224 -21.71 -0.26 23.12
CA PRO A 224 -22.55 -1.23 22.44
C PRO A 224 -21.73 -2.10 21.44
N PRO A 225 -22.19 -3.32 21.11
CA PRO A 225 -21.59 -4.11 20.04
C PRO A 225 -21.73 -3.39 18.70
N LEU A 226 -20.90 -3.78 17.70
CA LEU A 226 -21.03 -3.30 16.32
C LEU A 226 -22.49 -3.28 15.87
N PRO A 227 -22.96 -2.17 15.30
CA PRO A 227 -24.35 -2.05 14.93
C PRO A 227 -24.58 -2.96 13.72
N VAL A 228 -25.68 -3.68 13.73
CA VAL A 228 -26.26 -4.18 12.49
C VAL A 228 -26.75 -2.94 11.77
N LEU A 229 -26.09 -2.58 10.67
CA LEU A 229 -26.68 -1.60 9.77
C LEU A 229 -28.00 -2.21 9.30
N ASP A 230 -29.12 -1.52 9.54
CA ASP A 230 -30.35 -1.85 8.82
C ASP A 230 -29.95 -1.88 7.35
N ALA A 231 -30.02 -3.05 6.73
CA ALA A 231 -29.89 -3.16 5.30
C ALA A 231 -30.94 -2.19 4.76
N ALA A 232 -30.50 -1.02 4.29
CA ALA A 232 -31.37 -0.17 3.50
C ALA A 232 -31.91 -1.14 2.46
N ALA A 233 -33.24 -1.35 2.46
CA ALA A 233 -33.87 -2.29 1.55
C ALA A 233 -33.19 -2.07 0.21
N LEU A 234 -32.51 -3.11 -0.33
CA LEU A 234 -31.69 -3.01 -1.54
C LEU A 234 -32.44 -2.04 -2.44
N PRO A 235 -31.89 -0.85 -2.74
CA PRO A 235 -32.66 0.15 -3.47
C PRO A 235 -33.28 -0.60 -4.63
N THR A 236 -34.62 -0.60 -4.72
CA THR A 236 -35.31 -1.22 -5.87
C THR A 236 -34.53 -0.73 -7.08
N PRO A 237 -33.86 -1.61 -7.85
CA PRO A 237 -32.78 -1.21 -8.73
C PRO A 237 -33.30 -0.02 -9.50
N ALA A 238 -32.79 1.17 -9.16
CA ALA A 238 -33.20 2.38 -9.82
C ALA A 238 -32.90 2.08 -11.28
N THR A 239 -33.94 2.10 -12.14
CA THR A 239 -33.88 1.70 -13.56
C THR A 239 -32.45 1.82 -14.06
N SER A 240 -31.76 0.67 -14.21
CA SER A 240 -30.30 0.63 -14.37
C SER A 240 -29.90 1.67 -15.42
N MET A 241 -29.15 2.69 -15.02
CA MET A 241 -28.76 3.78 -15.94
C MET A 241 -27.64 3.35 -16.91
N GLY A 242 -27.64 2.09 -17.35
CA GLY A 242 -26.57 1.43 -18.09
C GLY A 242 -25.75 0.48 -17.22
N ALA A 243 -25.00 -0.43 -17.85
CA ALA A 243 -24.02 -1.26 -17.15
C ALA A 243 -22.93 -0.34 -16.56
N GLY A 244 -22.72 -0.39 -15.24
CA GLY A 244 -21.65 0.40 -14.60
C GLY A 244 -20.28 -0.05 -15.10
N LYS A 245 -19.23 0.74 -14.82
CA LYS A 245 -17.84 0.41 -15.17
C LYS A 245 -17.02 0.06 -13.93
N ALA A 246 -15.96 -0.72 -14.10
CA ALA A 246 -14.96 -0.95 -13.07
C ALA A 246 -13.57 -0.76 -13.65
N CYS A 247 -12.70 -0.03 -12.96
CA CYS A 247 -11.33 0.22 -13.42
C CYS A 247 -10.32 -0.17 -12.35
N ILE A 248 -9.28 -0.85 -12.79
CA ILE A 248 -8.27 -1.48 -11.96
C ILE A 248 -6.92 -0.94 -12.36
N GLY A 249 -6.21 -0.37 -11.39
CA GLY A 249 -4.86 0.13 -11.56
C GLY A 249 -3.82 -0.93 -11.29
N PHE A 250 -2.67 -0.77 -11.96
CA PHE A 250 -1.51 -1.61 -11.77
C PHE A 250 -0.27 -0.74 -11.71
N TRP A 251 0.62 -1.04 -10.76
CA TRP A 251 1.85 -0.28 -10.59
C TRP A 251 2.75 -0.46 -11.82
N GLY A 252 2.97 0.61 -12.58
CA GLY A 252 3.89 0.61 -13.72
C GLY A 252 3.34 -0.03 -15.00
N ARG A 253 2.02 -0.21 -15.13
CA ARG A 253 1.39 -0.72 -16.37
C ARG A 253 0.24 0.14 -16.90
N GLY A 254 -0.46 0.85 -16.03
CA GLY A 254 -1.64 1.65 -16.39
C GLY A 254 -2.91 1.12 -15.74
N VAL A 255 -4.01 1.10 -16.50
CA VAL A 255 -5.36 0.82 -16.00
C VAL A 255 -6.12 -0.15 -16.92
N SER A 256 -6.73 -1.19 -16.37
CA SER A 256 -7.71 -2.04 -17.07
C SER A 256 -9.12 -1.66 -16.62
N CYS A 257 -9.99 -1.31 -17.55
CA CYS A 257 -11.39 -1.02 -17.29
C CYS A 257 -12.29 -2.10 -17.89
N LEU A 258 -13.34 -2.48 -17.18
CA LEU A 258 -14.37 -3.41 -17.60
C LEU A 258 -15.69 -2.66 -17.73
N ASP A 259 -16.33 -2.79 -18.89
CA ASP A 259 -17.68 -2.30 -19.18
C ASP A 259 -18.52 -3.37 -19.91
N GLU A 260 -19.68 -3.00 -20.46
CA GLU A 260 -20.54 -3.91 -21.21
C GLU A 260 -19.92 -4.54 -22.46
N ASN A 261 -18.87 -3.91 -23.02
CA ASN A 261 -18.13 -4.39 -24.18
C ASN A 261 -16.92 -5.25 -23.79
N GLY A 262 -16.70 -5.47 -22.49
CA GLY A 262 -15.59 -6.25 -21.95
C GLY A 262 -14.43 -5.38 -21.48
N TRP A 263 -13.23 -5.97 -21.47
CA TRP A 263 -12.04 -5.33 -20.96
C TRP A 263 -11.43 -4.36 -21.98
N GLN A 264 -11.06 -3.18 -21.48
CA GLN A 264 -10.29 -2.16 -22.17
C GLN A 264 -9.05 -1.85 -21.34
N THR A 265 -7.93 -1.59 -22.01
CA THR A 265 -6.66 -1.31 -21.35
C THR A 265 -6.15 0.06 -21.75
N TYR A 266 -5.65 0.82 -20.77
CA TYR A 266 -5.05 2.12 -20.96
C TYR A 266 -3.62 2.09 -20.44
N SER A 267 -2.66 2.12 -21.37
CA SER A 267 -1.22 2.25 -21.13
C SER A 267 -0.65 3.37 -22.01
N ILE A 268 0.64 3.67 -21.85
CA ILE A 268 1.35 4.63 -22.71
C ILE A 268 1.41 4.19 -24.18
N ASP A 269 1.22 2.90 -24.46
CA ASP A 269 1.38 2.33 -25.80
C ASP A 269 0.08 2.35 -26.62
N ASN A 270 -1.07 2.41 -25.95
CA ASN A 270 -2.39 2.25 -26.58
C ASN A 270 -3.41 3.32 -26.19
N SER A 271 -3.00 4.34 -25.43
CA SER A 271 -3.88 5.41 -24.97
C SER A 271 -3.11 6.72 -24.78
N GLU A 272 -3.82 7.80 -24.42
CA GLU A 272 -3.19 9.10 -24.09
C GLU A 272 -2.73 9.17 -22.63
N LEU A 273 -2.70 8.04 -21.90
CA LEU A 273 -2.18 8.00 -20.54
C LEU A 273 -0.71 8.47 -20.50
N PRO A 274 -0.36 9.57 -19.81
CA PRO A 274 0.98 10.14 -19.93
C PRO A 274 2.08 9.32 -19.23
N ASP A 275 1.72 8.48 -18.27
CA ASP A 275 2.64 7.66 -17.49
C ASP A 275 1.94 6.40 -16.95
N VAL A 276 2.67 5.30 -16.85
CA VAL A 276 2.18 3.98 -16.39
C VAL A 276 2.21 3.82 -14.86
N ILE A 277 2.87 4.73 -14.13
CA ILE A 277 2.83 4.74 -12.67
C ILE A 277 1.53 5.43 -12.24
N VAL A 278 0.52 4.60 -11.96
CA VAL A 278 -0.84 5.03 -11.58
C VAL A 278 -1.13 4.65 -10.12
N PRO A 279 -0.83 5.51 -9.14
CA PRO A 279 -1.03 5.19 -7.72
C PRO A 279 -2.49 5.17 -7.29
N ALA A 280 -3.38 5.92 -7.96
CA ALA A 280 -4.78 6.03 -7.56
C ALA A 280 -5.69 6.35 -8.75
N GLY A 281 -6.94 5.91 -8.66
CA GLY A 281 -7.99 6.21 -9.62
C GLY A 281 -9.37 6.19 -8.97
N ALA A 282 -10.28 7.03 -9.44
CA ALA A 282 -11.63 7.13 -8.91
C ALA A 282 -12.64 7.53 -9.99
N PHE A 283 -13.79 6.88 -10.04
CA PHE A 283 -14.91 7.37 -10.84
C PHE A 283 -15.53 8.62 -10.22
N CYS A 284 -15.75 9.63 -11.06
CA CYS A 284 -16.52 10.81 -10.74
C CYS A 284 -18.04 10.57 -10.92
N PRO A 285 -18.92 11.32 -10.22
CA PRO A 285 -20.37 11.20 -10.36
C PRO A 285 -20.91 11.40 -11.79
N ASP A 286 -20.16 12.12 -12.63
CA ASP A 286 -20.48 12.39 -14.03
C ASP A 286 -20.04 11.28 -15.00
N GLY A 287 -19.44 10.20 -14.51
CA GLY A 287 -18.96 9.04 -15.27
C GLY A 287 -17.54 9.16 -15.82
N ARG A 288 -16.82 10.26 -15.54
CA ARG A 288 -15.38 10.34 -15.83
C ARG A 288 -14.60 9.46 -14.86
N LEU A 289 -13.56 8.78 -15.34
CA LEU A 289 -12.55 8.19 -14.48
C LEU A 289 -11.43 9.20 -14.28
N ALA A 290 -11.19 9.58 -13.02
CA ALA A 290 -10.00 10.32 -12.61
C ALA A 290 -8.85 9.34 -12.36
N ILE A 291 -7.66 9.69 -12.86
CA ILE A 291 -6.45 8.88 -12.79
C ILE A 291 -5.32 9.79 -12.30
N ALA A 292 -4.67 9.44 -11.19
CA ALA A 292 -3.43 10.09 -10.79
C ALA A 292 -2.25 9.37 -11.42
N HIS A 293 -1.24 10.12 -11.85
CA HIS A 293 0.01 9.57 -12.36
C HIS A 293 1.18 10.51 -12.01
N THR A 294 2.41 10.04 -12.13
CA THR A 294 3.63 10.81 -11.79
C THR A 294 3.75 12.15 -12.55
N LYS A 295 3.18 12.24 -13.75
CA LYS A 295 3.14 13.48 -14.55
C LYS A 295 1.97 14.43 -14.25
N GLY A 296 1.04 14.06 -13.37
CA GLY A 296 -0.14 14.87 -13.05
C GLY A 296 -1.40 14.02 -12.87
N PHE A 297 -2.51 14.49 -13.44
CA PHE A 297 -3.79 13.78 -13.36
C PHE A 297 -4.44 13.77 -14.74
N SER A 298 -5.21 12.73 -15.02
CA SER A 298 -6.00 12.61 -16.23
C SER A 298 -7.44 12.30 -15.86
N LEU A 299 -8.38 12.93 -16.56
CA LEU A 299 -9.79 12.57 -16.53
C LEU A 299 -10.12 11.94 -17.88
N VAL A 300 -10.72 10.75 -17.86
CA VAL A 300 -11.08 10.02 -19.09
C VAL A 300 -12.55 9.67 -19.09
N ARG A 301 -13.21 9.88 -20.23
CA ARG A 301 -14.58 9.42 -20.48
C ARG A 301 -14.73 9.05 -21.95
N ASP A 302 -15.15 7.82 -22.19
CA ASP A 302 -15.44 7.30 -23.53
C ASP A 302 -14.26 7.55 -24.51
N GLY A 303 -13.05 7.31 -24.02
CA GLY A 303 -11.79 7.50 -24.76
C GLY A 303 -11.33 8.94 -24.93
N GLN A 304 -12.09 9.93 -24.44
CA GLN A 304 -11.68 11.34 -24.44
C GLN A 304 -10.87 11.66 -23.19
N TRP A 305 -9.67 12.21 -23.37
CA TRP A 305 -8.73 12.51 -22.29
C TRP A 305 -8.63 14.01 -22.03
N GLU A 306 -8.67 14.37 -20.75
CA GLU A 306 -8.39 15.70 -20.24
C GLU A 306 -7.22 15.60 -19.24
N HIS A 307 -6.11 16.28 -19.52
CA HIS A 307 -4.95 16.28 -18.63
C HIS A 307 -4.93 17.52 -17.75
N LEU A 308 -4.89 17.29 -16.44
CA LEU A 308 -4.81 18.33 -15.42
C LEU A 308 -3.34 18.57 -15.04
N PRO A 309 -2.98 19.81 -14.66
CA PRO A 309 -1.62 20.11 -14.23
C PRO A 309 -1.23 19.28 -13.01
N LYS A 310 0.06 18.92 -12.89
CA LYS A 310 0.59 18.33 -11.65
C LYS A 310 0.47 19.30 -10.47
N LEU A 311 0.47 18.75 -9.25
CA LEU A 311 0.68 19.55 -8.05
C LEU A 311 2.04 20.25 -8.10
N ALA A 312 2.19 21.34 -7.34
CA ALA A 312 3.47 22.01 -7.20
C ALA A 312 4.56 21.06 -6.64
N GLU A 313 5.82 21.45 -6.78
CA GLU A 313 6.92 20.63 -6.28
C GLU A 313 6.85 20.44 -4.76
N GLY A 314 7.22 19.24 -4.30
CA GLY A 314 7.25 18.89 -2.88
C GLY A 314 5.94 18.33 -2.32
N TYR A 315 4.84 18.24 -3.08
CA TYR A 315 3.59 17.62 -2.61
C TYR A 315 3.54 16.09 -2.77
N GLY A 316 4.48 15.52 -3.53
CA GLY A 316 4.57 14.08 -3.78
C GLY A 316 3.56 13.57 -4.82
N ILE A 317 3.42 12.25 -4.91
CA ILE A 317 2.37 11.59 -5.68
C ILE A 317 1.06 11.56 -4.88
N ALA A 318 -0.06 11.48 -5.60
CA ALA A 318 -1.36 11.29 -4.97
C ALA A 318 -1.46 9.89 -4.33
N ASN A 319 -1.97 9.83 -3.10
CA ASN A 319 -2.26 8.57 -2.42
C ASN A 319 -3.67 8.08 -2.73
N ASP A 320 -4.61 9.00 -2.97
CA ASP A 320 -6.02 8.68 -3.21
C ASP A 320 -6.74 9.83 -3.92
N LEU A 321 -7.85 9.51 -4.58
CA LEU A 321 -8.67 10.45 -5.36
C LEU A 321 -10.15 10.34 -4.98
N ALA A 322 -10.86 11.46 -5.03
CA ALA A 322 -12.31 11.49 -4.98
C ALA A 322 -12.84 12.63 -5.86
N CYS A 323 -14.02 12.46 -6.45
CA CYS A 323 -14.72 13.58 -7.08
C CYS A 323 -15.96 13.92 -6.26
N ASP A 324 -16.15 15.20 -5.99
CA ASP A 324 -17.35 15.65 -5.30
C ASP A 324 -18.58 15.69 -6.23
N ARG A 325 -19.76 15.99 -5.65
CA ARG A 325 -21.02 16.06 -6.39
C ARG A 325 -21.06 17.11 -7.50
N ASP A 326 -20.16 18.08 -7.47
CA ASP A 326 -20.02 19.11 -8.49
C ASP A 326 -19.02 18.70 -9.58
N GLY A 327 -18.46 17.47 -9.49
CA GLY A 327 -17.48 16.94 -10.45
C GLY A 327 -16.07 17.49 -10.26
N ARG A 328 -15.78 18.14 -9.12
CA ARG A 328 -14.43 18.65 -8.82
C ARG A 328 -13.56 17.52 -8.29
N LEU A 329 -12.33 17.46 -8.79
CA LEU A 329 -11.36 16.47 -8.34
C LEU A 329 -10.72 16.89 -7.02
N TRP A 330 -10.68 15.95 -6.10
CA TRP A 330 -9.96 16.03 -4.83
C TRP A 330 -8.88 14.96 -4.80
N THR A 331 -7.72 15.29 -4.23
CA THR A 331 -6.61 14.37 -4.07
C THR A 331 -6.00 14.46 -2.68
N ALA A 332 -5.76 13.31 -2.06
CA ALA A 332 -4.94 13.16 -0.87
C ALA A 332 -3.47 12.94 -1.27
N HIS A 333 -2.54 13.58 -0.57
CA HIS A 333 -1.10 13.50 -0.86
C HIS A 333 -0.25 13.76 0.40
N PHE A 334 1.08 13.62 0.28
CA PHE A 334 2.04 13.69 1.40
C PHE A 334 1.88 14.94 2.29
N ARG A 335 1.59 16.10 1.68
CA ARG A 335 1.49 17.37 2.42
C ARG A 335 0.08 17.89 2.65
N GLY A 336 -0.95 17.05 2.49
CA GLY A 336 -2.34 17.47 2.73
C GLY A 336 -3.34 17.00 1.68
N VAL A 337 -4.31 17.86 1.39
CA VAL A 337 -5.38 17.62 0.41
C VAL A 337 -5.40 18.76 -0.60
N SER A 338 -5.62 18.47 -1.88
CA SER A 338 -5.85 19.49 -2.90
C SER A 338 -7.17 19.28 -3.62
N ARG A 339 -7.89 20.37 -3.89
CA ARG A 339 -9.10 20.43 -4.73
C ARG A 339 -8.76 21.15 -6.03
N PHE A 340 -9.11 20.57 -7.17
CA PHE A 340 -9.01 21.22 -8.47
C PHE A 340 -10.30 21.96 -8.80
N MET A 341 -10.20 23.25 -9.09
CA MET A 341 -11.34 24.10 -9.45
C MET A 341 -10.83 25.28 -10.29
N ASP A 342 -11.61 25.69 -11.30
CA ASP A 342 -11.31 26.85 -12.15
C ASP A 342 -9.90 26.82 -12.78
N GLY A 343 -9.44 25.63 -13.18
CA GLY A 343 -8.13 25.43 -13.83
C GLY A 343 -6.93 25.45 -12.88
N ALA A 344 -7.14 25.51 -11.56
CA ALA A 344 -6.08 25.59 -10.56
C ALA A 344 -6.30 24.65 -9.38
N TRP A 345 -5.18 24.28 -8.74
CA TRP A 345 -5.19 23.55 -7.48
C TRP A 345 -5.31 24.50 -6.30
N GLN A 346 -6.32 24.27 -5.46
CA GLN A 346 -6.40 24.81 -4.11
C GLN A 346 -5.92 23.76 -3.12
N THR A 347 -4.82 24.04 -2.43
CA THR A 347 -4.21 23.09 -1.49
C THR A 347 -4.48 23.46 -0.04
N PHE A 348 -4.85 22.46 0.74
CA PHE A 348 -5.01 22.50 2.19
C PHE A 348 -3.86 21.72 2.82
N ASP A 349 -2.96 22.44 3.48
CA ASP A 349 -1.76 21.87 4.09
C ASP A 349 -2.10 20.92 5.24
N ILE A 350 -1.27 19.89 5.44
CA ILE A 350 -1.40 18.88 6.49
C ILE A 350 -1.60 19.48 7.90
N ASN A 351 -1.05 20.67 8.17
CA ASN A 351 -1.26 21.39 9.42
C ASN A 351 -2.73 21.71 9.74
N LEU A 352 -3.55 21.91 8.71
CA LEU A 352 -4.99 22.15 8.85
C LEU A 352 -5.75 20.88 9.20
N LEU A 353 -5.19 19.71 8.83
CA LEU A 353 -5.84 18.41 8.94
C LEU A 353 -5.37 17.65 10.18
N ALA A 354 -4.14 17.89 10.63
CA ALA A 354 -3.51 17.27 11.79
C ALA A 354 -2.61 18.27 12.55
N PRO A 355 -3.18 19.26 13.25
CA PRO A 355 -2.41 20.26 13.97
C PRO A 355 -1.58 19.63 15.11
N GLY A 356 -0.34 20.10 15.31
CA GLY A 356 0.57 19.66 16.38
C GLY A 356 2.07 19.78 16.02
N GLU A 357 2.97 19.66 17.01
CA GLU A 357 4.41 20.01 16.88
C GLU A 357 5.28 19.05 16.05
N LYS A 358 4.73 17.93 15.54
CA LYS A 358 5.49 16.93 14.76
C LYS A 358 4.68 16.49 13.55
N LEU A 359 5.19 16.77 12.33
CA LEU A 359 4.58 16.47 11.03
C LEU A 359 5.51 15.68 10.11
N THR A 360 6.71 15.32 10.56
CA THR A 360 7.74 14.71 9.70
C THR A 360 7.28 13.42 9.04
N ASP A 361 6.28 12.76 9.61
CA ASP A 361 5.75 11.46 9.18
C ASP A 361 4.24 11.50 8.92
N GLU A 362 3.61 12.68 8.91
CA GLU A 362 2.17 12.79 8.63
C GLU A 362 1.88 12.78 7.13
N ASN A 363 0.86 12.02 6.75
CA ASN A 363 0.44 11.86 5.37
C ASN A 363 -1.07 11.72 5.32
N VAL A 364 -1.69 12.24 4.26
CA VAL A 364 -3.11 12.01 4.00
C VAL A 364 -3.27 10.77 3.15
N LEU A 365 -3.83 9.71 3.74
CA LEU A 365 -3.85 8.39 3.11
C LEU A 365 -5.09 8.16 2.24
N ARG A 366 -6.23 8.72 2.63
CA ARG A 366 -7.53 8.46 1.99
C ARG A 366 -8.36 9.72 1.91
N ILE A 367 -9.18 9.81 0.86
CA ILE A 367 -10.13 10.88 0.68
C ILE A 367 -11.45 10.34 0.12
N PHE A 368 -12.56 10.77 0.71
CA PHE A 368 -13.89 10.34 0.31
C PHE A 368 -14.79 11.55 0.14
N ALA A 369 -15.58 11.58 -0.94
CA ALA A 369 -16.64 12.55 -1.13
C ALA A 369 -17.98 11.92 -0.77
N ALA A 370 -18.67 12.49 0.22
CA ALA A 370 -20.00 12.06 0.61
C ALA A 370 -21.06 12.65 -0.34
N PRO A 371 -22.20 11.97 -0.57
CA PRO A 371 -23.28 12.48 -1.42
C PRO A 371 -23.85 13.83 -0.98
N ASP A 372 -23.78 14.15 0.30
CA ASP A 372 -24.20 15.45 0.86
C ASP A 372 -23.20 16.60 0.59
N GLY A 373 -22.07 16.31 -0.06
CA GLY A 373 -21.00 17.25 -0.41
C GLY A 373 -19.94 17.43 0.66
N ARG A 374 -19.99 16.71 1.79
CA ARG A 374 -18.87 16.67 2.73
C ARG A 374 -17.70 15.90 2.14
N ILE A 375 -16.49 16.34 2.44
CA ILE A 375 -15.27 15.58 2.15
C ILE A 375 -14.71 15.05 3.46
N TRP A 376 -14.35 13.77 3.46
CA TRP A 376 -13.74 13.11 4.59
C TRP A 376 -12.34 12.66 4.22
N THR A 377 -11.40 12.86 5.13
CA THR A 377 -10.02 12.45 4.91
C THR A 377 -9.39 11.93 6.19
N GLN A 378 -8.41 11.04 6.02
CA GLN A 378 -7.71 10.39 7.13
C GLN A 378 -6.21 10.67 7.05
N THR A 379 -5.66 11.08 8.19
CA THR A 379 -4.22 11.10 8.47
C THR A 379 -3.88 9.98 9.47
N LEU A 380 -2.62 9.85 9.88
CA LEU A 380 -2.26 8.84 10.89
C LEU A 380 -2.81 9.17 12.29
N ARG A 381 -3.12 10.45 12.57
CA ARG A 381 -3.58 10.91 13.89
C ARG A 381 -5.00 11.46 13.91
N SER A 382 -5.59 11.74 12.75
CA SER A 382 -6.87 12.44 12.68
C SER A 382 -7.76 11.97 11.55
N VAL A 383 -9.06 12.17 11.75
CA VAL A 383 -10.04 12.24 10.67
C VAL A 383 -10.45 13.70 10.53
N ALA A 384 -10.45 14.22 9.31
CA ALA A 384 -10.85 15.59 9.03
C ALA A 384 -12.05 15.62 8.07
N MET A 385 -13.02 16.47 8.38
CA MET A 385 -14.24 16.68 7.62
C MET A 385 -14.24 18.09 7.05
N PHE A 386 -14.36 18.22 5.73
CA PHE A 386 -14.59 19.49 5.05
C PHE A 386 -16.09 19.69 4.83
N ALA A 387 -16.61 20.81 5.34
CA ALA A 387 -17.98 21.24 5.10
C ALA A 387 -18.03 22.78 5.14
N ASN A 388 -18.85 23.39 4.28
CA ASN A 388 -19.02 24.85 4.24
C ASN A 388 -17.67 25.61 4.16
N GLU A 389 -16.77 25.14 3.29
CA GLU A 389 -15.43 25.71 3.08
C GLU A 389 -14.52 25.71 4.32
N LYS A 390 -14.79 24.82 5.30
CA LYS A 390 -14.01 24.70 6.53
C LYS A 390 -13.72 23.26 6.91
N TRP A 391 -12.53 23.04 7.46
CA TRP A 391 -12.12 21.77 8.04
C TRP A 391 -12.52 21.70 9.52
N THR A 392 -13.11 20.57 9.91
CA THR A 392 -13.30 20.14 11.30
C THR A 392 -12.42 18.90 11.51
N VAL A 393 -11.55 18.94 12.52
CA VAL A 393 -10.58 17.86 12.78
C VAL A 393 -10.96 17.09 14.03
N PHE A 394 -10.91 15.77 13.94
CA PHE A 394 -11.14 14.84 15.03
C PHE A 394 -9.86 14.04 15.31
N GLN A 395 -9.21 14.33 16.44
CA GLN A 395 -8.01 13.64 16.93
C GLN A 395 -8.36 12.69 18.08
N GLN A 396 -7.37 11.89 18.51
CA GLN A 396 -7.48 11.14 19.76
C GLN A 396 -7.83 12.07 20.94
N GLY A 397 -8.86 11.70 21.71
CA GLY A 397 -9.39 12.52 22.80
C GLY A 397 -10.27 13.70 22.35
N GLN A 398 -10.36 13.95 21.04
CA GLN A 398 -11.15 15.02 20.42
C GLN A 398 -12.16 14.43 19.43
N GLY A 399 -13.08 13.61 19.94
CA GLY A 399 -14.11 12.92 19.15
C GLY A 399 -13.81 11.45 18.88
N LEU A 400 -12.53 11.06 18.77
CA LEU A 400 -12.10 9.67 18.60
C LEU A 400 -11.38 9.14 19.86
N PRO A 401 -11.61 7.88 20.29
CA PRO A 401 -10.90 7.31 21.44
C PRO A 401 -9.42 7.00 21.19
N ALA A 402 -9.06 6.67 19.95
CA ALA A 402 -7.69 6.37 19.52
C ALA A 402 -7.45 6.91 18.11
N GLY A 403 -6.20 6.82 17.63
CA GLY A 403 -5.86 7.18 16.25
C GLY A 403 -6.62 6.33 15.23
N PRO A 404 -7.02 6.90 14.08
CA PRO A 404 -7.76 6.18 13.05
C PRO A 404 -6.84 5.22 12.30
N LEU A 405 -7.32 4.00 12.09
CA LEU A 405 -6.64 2.96 11.31
C LEU A 405 -7.21 2.86 9.89
N ALA A 406 -8.52 2.98 9.73
CA ALA A 406 -9.16 2.99 8.42
C ALA A 406 -10.43 3.86 8.44
N LEU A 407 -10.75 4.45 7.30
CA LEU A 407 -11.91 5.31 7.07
C LEU A 407 -12.67 4.81 5.84
N THR A 408 -13.99 4.80 5.92
CA THR A 408 -14.89 4.61 4.77
C THR A 408 -16.19 5.40 4.97
N LEU A 409 -17.02 5.47 3.94
CA LEU A 409 -18.37 6.03 4.01
C LEU A 409 -19.41 4.92 3.83
N ASP A 410 -20.55 5.07 4.51
CA ASP A 410 -21.74 4.30 4.14
C ASP A 410 -22.54 4.99 3.02
N ALA A 411 -23.58 4.32 2.53
CA ALA A 411 -24.44 4.83 1.46
C ALA A 411 -25.16 6.15 1.81
N ALA A 412 -25.31 6.47 3.10
CA ALA A 412 -25.87 7.74 3.58
C ALA A 412 -24.81 8.84 3.71
N GLY A 413 -23.53 8.55 3.42
CA GLY A 413 -22.42 9.47 3.53
C GLY A 413 -21.90 9.67 4.97
N ARG A 414 -22.26 8.79 5.90
CA ARG A 414 -21.70 8.83 7.26
C ARG A 414 -20.31 8.23 7.26
N ALA A 415 -19.39 8.86 7.99
CA ALA A 415 -18.03 8.37 8.13
C ALA A 415 -17.94 7.23 9.15
N TRP A 416 -17.38 6.12 8.71
CA TRP A 416 -17.05 4.96 9.52
C TRP A 416 -15.55 4.89 9.70
N VAL A 417 -15.12 4.89 10.95
CA VAL A 417 -13.71 4.92 11.33
C VAL A 417 -13.40 3.72 12.19
N TRP A 418 -12.46 2.91 11.76
CA TRP A 418 -11.82 1.96 12.63
C TRP A 418 -10.75 2.66 13.46
N TYR A 419 -10.75 2.47 14.78
CA TYR A 419 -9.75 3.01 15.69
C TYR A 419 -9.37 1.94 16.71
N GLY A 420 -8.07 1.66 16.93
CA GLY A 420 -7.65 0.60 17.85
C GLY A 420 -8.40 -0.72 17.62
N ASP A 421 -9.21 -1.14 18.59
CA ASP A 421 -10.07 -2.32 18.60
C ASP A 421 -11.58 -1.99 18.49
N GLY A 422 -11.94 -0.76 18.11
CA GLY A 422 -13.31 -0.28 18.01
C GLY A 422 -13.64 0.35 16.66
N VAL A 423 -14.93 0.63 16.47
CA VAL A 423 -15.45 1.35 15.30
C VAL A 423 -16.27 2.55 15.77
N ALA A 424 -16.06 3.71 15.15
CA ALA A 424 -16.81 4.93 15.39
C ALA A 424 -17.54 5.33 14.12
N VAL A 425 -18.80 5.75 14.27
CA VAL A 425 -19.63 6.27 13.17
C VAL A 425 -19.98 7.71 13.47
N TYR A 426 -19.69 8.60 12.53
CA TYR A 426 -20.08 10.01 12.64
C TYR A 426 -21.51 10.19 12.16
N ASP A 427 -22.42 10.45 13.10
CA ASP A 427 -23.85 10.59 12.85
C ASP A 427 -24.41 11.81 13.58
N ASN A 428 -25.16 12.64 12.85
CA ASN A 428 -25.82 13.85 13.36
C ASN A 428 -24.92 14.75 14.23
N GLY A 429 -23.67 14.99 13.78
CA GLY A 429 -22.75 15.90 14.46
C GLY A 429 -21.88 15.25 15.55
N SER A 430 -22.03 13.95 15.81
CA SER A 430 -21.37 13.26 16.92
C SER A 430 -20.84 11.88 16.54
N TRP A 431 -19.79 11.42 17.23
CA TRP A 431 -19.26 10.07 17.07
C TRP A 431 -19.99 9.08 17.97
N LYS A 432 -20.56 8.03 17.37
CA LYS A 432 -21.12 6.87 18.07
C LYS A 432 -20.09 5.74 18.03
N GLN A 433 -19.75 5.20 19.19
CA GLN A 433 -18.69 4.19 19.34
C GLN A 433 -19.27 2.80 19.53
N PHE A 434 -18.59 1.81 18.97
CA PHE A 434 -18.98 0.41 19.00
C PHE A 434 -17.76 -0.48 19.25
N GLN A 435 -17.95 -1.53 20.04
CA GLN A 435 -16.91 -2.54 20.29
C GLN A 435 -16.78 -3.45 19.07
N SER A 436 -15.54 -3.65 18.61
CA SER A 436 -15.21 -4.73 17.69
C SER A 436 -14.47 -5.83 18.44
N THR A 437 -14.79 -7.09 18.14
CA THR A 437 -14.15 -8.26 18.76
C THR A 437 -13.19 -8.98 17.81
N THR A 438 -12.80 -8.34 16.70
CA THR A 438 -11.84 -8.96 15.78
C THR A 438 -10.43 -9.01 16.39
N PRO A 439 -9.68 -10.10 16.17
CA PRO A 439 -8.33 -10.23 16.69
C PRO A 439 -7.28 -9.38 15.94
N ILE A 440 -7.62 -8.78 14.78
CA ILE A 440 -6.62 -8.12 13.91
C ILE A 440 -7.10 -6.75 13.41
N PRO A 441 -6.25 -5.71 13.52
CA PRO A 441 -6.52 -4.39 12.95
C PRO A 441 -6.66 -4.40 11.42
N PRO A 442 -7.63 -3.66 10.84
CA PRO A 442 -7.81 -3.59 9.40
C PRO A 442 -6.75 -2.69 8.74
N THR A 443 -6.43 -3.00 7.49
CA THR A 443 -5.71 -2.09 6.57
C THR A 443 -6.67 -1.26 5.72
N LEU A 444 -7.83 -1.83 5.35
CA LEU A 444 -8.91 -1.17 4.61
C LEU A 444 -10.25 -1.63 5.20
N ILE A 445 -11.27 -0.78 5.07
CA ILE A 445 -12.66 -1.11 5.39
C ILE A 445 -13.59 -0.64 4.26
N SER A 446 -14.65 -1.41 3.99
CA SER A 446 -15.71 -1.05 3.05
C SER A 446 -17.06 -1.55 3.55
N LEU A 447 -18.14 -0.90 3.15
CA LEU A 447 -19.51 -1.27 3.49
C LEU A 447 -20.26 -1.66 2.23
N ASP A 448 -20.81 -2.87 2.20
CA ASP A 448 -21.64 -3.28 1.08
C ASP A 448 -23.09 -2.78 1.20
N ALA A 449 -23.89 -2.98 0.14
CA ALA A 449 -25.29 -2.57 0.09
C ALA A 449 -26.20 -3.27 1.13
N ARG A 450 -25.74 -4.37 1.75
CA ARG A 450 -26.44 -5.06 2.84
C ARG A 450 -26.10 -4.47 4.21
N GLY A 451 -25.14 -3.54 4.27
CA GLY A 451 -24.60 -2.99 5.50
C GLY A 451 -23.56 -3.90 6.16
N TRP A 452 -23.01 -4.89 5.46
CA TRP A 452 -21.93 -5.70 6.00
C TRP A 452 -20.62 -4.92 5.96
N LEU A 453 -19.87 -5.01 7.05
CA LEU A 453 -18.55 -4.37 7.17
C LEU A 453 -17.50 -5.36 6.70
N TRP A 454 -16.89 -5.04 5.56
CA TRP A 454 -15.76 -5.75 4.99
C TRP A 454 -14.47 -5.08 5.44
N MET A 455 -13.47 -5.88 5.81
CA MET A 455 -12.16 -5.39 6.20
C MET A 455 -11.06 -6.28 5.65
N SER A 456 -9.98 -5.66 5.19
CA SER A 456 -8.76 -6.40 4.84
C SER A 456 -7.76 -6.41 5.97
N SER A 457 -6.94 -7.46 6.03
CA SER A 457 -5.77 -7.58 6.91
C SER A 457 -4.52 -7.77 6.06
N SER A 458 -3.37 -7.33 6.56
CA SER A 458 -2.08 -7.54 5.89
C SER A 458 -1.70 -9.03 5.75
N THR A 459 -2.29 -9.90 6.58
CA THR A 459 -1.88 -11.32 6.68
C THR A 459 -3.02 -12.32 6.59
N GLN A 460 -4.29 -11.87 6.56
CA GLN A 460 -5.44 -12.78 6.64
C GLN A 460 -6.48 -12.61 5.54
N GLY A 461 -6.16 -11.88 4.47
CA GLY A 461 -7.11 -11.64 3.38
C GLY A 461 -8.20 -10.68 3.80
N VAL A 462 -9.46 -11.07 3.63
CA VAL A 462 -10.64 -10.24 3.88
C VAL A 462 -11.58 -10.91 4.88
N SER A 463 -11.86 -10.24 5.98
CA SER A 463 -12.90 -10.62 6.93
C SER A 463 -14.11 -9.72 6.79
N PHE A 464 -15.30 -10.23 7.10
CA PHE A 464 -16.51 -9.42 7.11
C PHE A 464 -17.40 -9.72 8.32
N PHE A 465 -18.14 -8.70 8.73
CA PHE A 465 -19.14 -8.76 9.79
C PHE A 465 -20.53 -8.60 9.19
N ASP A 466 -21.36 -9.63 9.34
CA ASP A 466 -22.72 -9.70 8.79
C ASP A 466 -23.81 -9.11 9.71
N GLY A 467 -23.42 -8.51 10.83
CA GLY A 467 -24.31 -8.05 11.89
C GLY A 467 -24.43 -9.01 13.08
N GLY A 468 -24.00 -10.27 12.94
CA GLY A 468 -24.00 -11.25 14.03
C GLY A 468 -22.63 -11.86 14.31
N LYS A 469 -21.86 -12.15 13.26
CA LYS A 469 -20.59 -12.87 13.36
C LYS A 469 -19.56 -12.37 12.36
N TRP A 470 -18.30 -12.63 12.69
CA TRP A 470 -17.18 -12.49 11.77
C TRP A 470 -17.00 -13.77 10.94
N SER A 471 -16.75 -13.60 9.65
CA SER A 471 -16.33 -14.67 8.74
C SER A 471 -15.09 -14.22 7.97
N ASN A 472 -14.25 -15.15 7.53
CA ASN A 472 -12.99 -14.85 6.86
C ASN A 472 -12.90 -15.51 5.48
N HIS A 473 -12.40 -14.75 4.50
CA HIS A 473 -12.08 -15.16 3.14
C HIS A 473 -10.61 -14.87 2.87
N ASN A 474 -9.88 -15.90 2.50
CA ASN A 474 -8.43 -15.88 2.40
C ASN A 474 -7.95 -16.95 1.39
N ARG A 475 -6.64 -17.11 1.25
CA ARG A 475 -6.04 -18.10 0.36
C ARG A 475 -6.34 -19.53 0.78
N THR A 476 -6.37 -19.82 2.08
CA THR A 476 -6.59 -21.20 2.58
C THR A 476 -8.03 -21.66 2.39
N THR A 477 -8.99 -20.74 2.44
CA THR A 477 -10.39 -20.94 2.08
C THR A 477 -10.64 -20.87 0.57
N GLN A 478 -9.59 -20.71 -0.25
CA GLN A 478 -9.63 -20.61 -1.71
C GLN A 478 -10.54 -19.48 -2.24
N SER A 479 -10.86 -18.52 -1.38
CA SER A 479 -11.70 -17.37 -1.74
C SER A 479 -10.90 -16.27 -2.42
N LEU A 480 -9.63 -16.12 -2.06
CA LEU A 480 -8.70 -15.14 -2.61
C LEU A 480 -7.45 -15.85 -3.17
N SER A 481 -6.80 -15.25 -4.16
CA SER A 481 -5.52 -15.76 -4.69
C SER A 481 -4.35 -15.56 -3.72
N THR A 482 -4.45 -14.60 -2.80
CA THR A 482 -3.51 -14.33 -1.72
C THR A 482 -4.16 -13.56 -0.59
N ASP A 483 -3.51 -13.60 0.57
CA ASP A 483 -3.93 -12.84 1.76
C ASP A 483 -3.47 -11.37 1.71
N LYS A 484 -2.60 -11.02 0.74
CA LYS A 484 -2.08 -9.66 0.53
C LYS A 484 -3.06 -8.82 -0.29
N VAL A 485 -3.97 -8.14 0.41
CA VAL A 485 -4.98 -7.23 -0.17
C VAL A 485 -4.42 -5.82 -0.31
N SER A 486 -4.56 -5.23 -1.49
CA SER A 486 -4.13 -3.86 -1.80
C SER A 486 -5.30 -2.91 -2.03
N ALA A 487 -6.46 -3.42 -2.44
CA ALA A 487 -7.66 -2.63 -2.66
C ALA A 487 -8.92 -3.39 -2.22
N LEU A 488 -9.87 -2.66 -1.66
CA LEU A 488 -11.15 -3.20 -1.20
C LEU A 488 -12.23 -2.15 -1.48
N THR A 489 -13.22 -2.51 -2.28
CA THR A 489 -14.38 -1.64 -2.56
C THR A 489 -15.62 -2.49 -2.80
N THR A 490 -16.79 -1.86 -2.79
CA THR A 490 -18.09 -2.51 -2.92
C THR A 490 -18.95 -1.71 -3.90
N ASP A 491 -19.77 -2.40 -4.68
CA ASP A 491 -20.71 -1.76 -5.59
C ASP A 491 -22.13 -1.72 -5.03
N THR A 492 -23.03 -1.01 -5.72
CA THR A 492 -24.43 -0.84 -5.28
C THR A 492 -25.28 -2.10 -5.43
N LEU A 493 -24.78 -3.13 -6.14
CA LEU A 493 -25.38 -4.46 -6.17
C LEU A 493 -24.95 -5.32 -4.96
N GLY A 494 -24.06 -4.81 -4.12
CA GLY A 494 -23.54 -5.52 -2.95
C GLY A 494 -22.42 -6.50 -3.26
N ARG A 495 -21.82 -6.43 -4.46
CA ARG A 495 -20.62 -7.21 -4.77
C ARG A 495 -19.40 -6.56 -4.13
N VAL A 496 -18.43 -7.39 -3.79
CA VAL A 496 -17.19 -6.96 -3.14
C VAL A 496 -16.05 -7.19 -4.11
N TRP A 497 -15.27 -6.14 -4.35
CA TRP A 497 -14.14 -6.14 -5.26
C TRP A 497 -12.85 -6.03 -4.46
N VAL A 498 -11.99 -7.02 -4.60
CA VAL A 498 -10.75 -7.18 -3.83
C VAL A 498 -9.57 -7.21 -4.79
N GLY A 499 -8.79 -6.14 -4.79
CA GLY A 499 -7.50 -6.10 -5.47
C GLY A 499 -6.46 -6.80 -4.60
N THR A 500 -5.71 -7.72 -5.21
CA THR A 500 -4.63 -8.44 -4.53
C THR A 500 -3.33 -8.30 -5.31
N LYS A 501 -2.21 -8.79 -4.74
CA LYS A 501 -0.97 -8.94 -5.53
C LYS A 501 -1.08 -9.97 -6.67
N TYR A 502 -2.12 -10.81 -6.70
CA TYR A 502 -2.31 -11.90 -7.66
C TYR A 502 -3.70 -11.93 -8.29
N GLY A 503 -4.15 -10.77 -8.74
CA GLY A 503 -5.38 -10.59 -9.51
C GLY A 503 -6.47 -9.87 -8.75
N LEU A 504 -7.60 -9.73 -9.43
CA LEU A 504 -8.82 -9.13 -8.94
C LEU A 504 -9.82 -10.22 -8.55
N SER A 505 -10.15 -10.32 -7.27
CA SER A 505 -11.18 -11.23 -6.76
C SER A 505 -12.49 -10.48 -6.55
N VAL A 506 -13.59 -10.97 -7.10
CA VAL A 506 -14.93 -10.38 -6.96
C VAL A 506 -15.88 -11.39 -6.31
N PHE A 507 -16.53 -10.99 -5.22
CA PHE A 507 -17.57 -11.75 -4.56
C PHE A 507 -18.94 -11.24 -5.00
N ASP A 508 -19.73 -12.09 -5.65
CA ASP A 508 -21.07 -11.71 -6.14
C ASP A 508 -22.18 -11.80 -5.07
N GLY A 509 -21.81 -12.09 -3.82
CA GLY A 509 -22.74 -12.39 -2.74
C GLY A 509 -22.92 -13.89 -2.47
N SER A 510 -22.47 -14.74 -3.39
CA SER A 510 -22.56 -16.20 -3.28
C SER A 510 -21.24 -16.91 -3.58
N GLN A 511 -20.49 -16.47 -4.60
CA GLN A 511 -19.28 -17.11 -5.10
C GLN A 511 -18.18 -16.07 -5.35
N TRP A 512 -16.94 -16.53 -5.28
CA TRP A 512 -15.76 -15.74 -5.64
C TRP A 512 -15.33 -16.06 -7.07
N GLN A 513 -15.07 -15.02 -7.85
CA GLN A 513 -14.43 -15.11 -9.16
C GLN A 513 -13.12 -14.34 -9.13
N THR A 514 -12.03 -14.93 -9.65
CA THR A 514 -10.72 -14.27 -9.67
C THR A 514 -10.22 -14.10 -11.09
N TYR A 515 -10.09 -12.83 -11.50
CA TYR A 515 -9.54 -12.40 -12.78
C TYR A 515 -8.04 -12.18 -12.67
N ARG A 516 -7.31 -12.73 -13.64
CA ARG A 516 -5.86 -12.70 -13.78
C ARG A 516 -5.48 -12.67 -15.26
N MET A 517 -4.22 -12.38 -15.56
CA MET A 517 -3.71 -12.39 -16.93
C MET A 517 -3.90 -13.74 -17.65
N ASP A 518 -3.90 -14.85 -16.92
CA ASP A 518 -4.05 -16.21 -17.48
C ASP A 518 -5.49 -16.59 -17.81
N ASN A 519 -6.49 -15.83 -17.35
CA ASN A 519 -7.90 -16.15 -17.57
C ASN A 519 -8.79 -14.94 -17.95
N SER A 520 -8.18 -13.78 -18.16
CA SER A 520 -8.87 -12.51 -18.46
C SER A 520 -7.93 -11.52 -19.14
N ASP A 521 -8.45 -10.38 -19.58
CA ASP A 521 -7.68 -9.30 -20.23
C ASP A 521 -7.19 -8.23 -19.24
N LEU A 522 -7.05 -8.59 -17.96
CA LEU A 522 -6.20 -7.84 -17.03
C LEU A 522 -4.79 -7.70 -17.62
N MET A 523 -4.23 -6.49 -17.56
CA MET A 523 -2.87 -6.25 -18.05
C MET A 523 -1.77 -6.68 -17.06
N ASP A 524 -2.10 -6.83 -15.78
CA ASP A 524 -1.19 -7.28 -14.73
C ASP A 524 -2.00 -7.98 -13.62
N ASN A 525 -1.36 -8.83 -12.83
CA ASN A 525 -1.96 -9.43 -11.64
C ASN A 525 -1.74 -8.58 -10.38
N LYS A 526 -0.77 -7.67 -10.38
CA LYS A 526 -0.46 -6.82 -9.22
C LYS A 526 -1.37 -5.58 -9.17
N VAL A 527 -2.55 -5.73 -8.56
CA VAL A 527 -3.53 -4.66 -8.44
C VAL A 527 -3.09 -3.60 -7.42
N THR A 528 -3.24 -2.30 -7.74
CA THR A 528 -2.97 -1.18 -6.82
C THR A 528 -4.23 -0.51 -6.31
N PHE A 529 -5.20 -0.27 -7.18
CA PHE A 529 -6.51 0.26 -6.80
C PHE A 529 -7.61 -0.43 -7.61
N VAL A 530 -8.82 -0.36 -7.07
CA VAL A 530 -10.04 -0.76 -7.77
C VAL A 530 -11.05 0.35 -7.54
N SER A 531 -11.62 0.87 -8.62
CA SER A 531 -12.73 1.82 -8.58
C SER A 531 -13.90 1.25 -9.35
N VAL A 532 -15.09 1.31 -8.78
CA VAL A 532 -16.31 0.79 -9.38
C VAL A 532 -17.35 1.90 -9.44
N GLU A 533 -17.94 2.07 -10.61
CA GLU A 533 -19.02 3.02 -10.86
C GLU A 533 -20.35 2.37 -10.52
N ARG A 534 -21.04 2.90 -9.50
CA ARG A 534 -22.42 2.51 -9.12
C ARG A 534 -22.58 0.99 -8.99
N ASP A 535 -23.36 0.39 -9.89
CA ASP A 535 -23.69 -1.05 -9.91
C ASP A 535 -22.50 -1.91 -10.36
N GLY A 536 -21.48 -1.30 -10.98
CA GLY A 536 -20.38 -1.98 -11.66
C GLY A 536 -20.83 -2.72 -12.93
N PRO A 537 -19.87 -3.30 -13.67
CA PRO A 537 -20.15 -3.98 -14.94
C PRO A 537 -20.70 -5.38 -14.72
N THR A 538 -21.27 -5.98 -15.76
CA THR A 538 -21.48 -7.44 -15.77
C THR A 538 -20.12 -8.14 -15.77
N LEU A 539 -19.99 -9.17 -14.93
CA LEU A 539 -18.77 -9.97 -14.83
C LEU A 539 -18.66 -10.92 -16.04
N PRO A 540 -17.61 -10.82 -16.86
CA PRO A 540 -17.40 -11.73 -17.98
C PRO A 540 -17.00 -13.13 -17.48
N PRO A 541 -17.25 -14.20 -18.24
CA PRO A 541 -16.76 -15.52 -17.88
C PRO A 541 -15.22 -15.54 -17.86
N LEU A 542 -14.65 -16.41 -17.02
CA LEU A 542 -13.21 -16.68 -17.03
C LEU A 542 -12.87 -17.50 -18.27
N VAL A 543 -11.86 -17.07 -19.02
CA VAL A 543 -11.42 -17.71 -20.27
C VAL A 543 -9.94 -18.02 -20.18
N ASP A 544 -9.60 -19.29 -19.94
CA ASP A 544 -8.22 -19.74 -19.87
C ASP A 544 -7.45 -19.41 -21.16
N LYS A 545 -6.29 -18.77 -20.98
CA LYS A 545 -5.39 -18.41 -22.06
C LYS A 545 -4.33 -19.48 -22.28
N ALA A 546 -3.87 -19.60 -23.52
CA ALA A 546 -2.79 -20.52 -23.87
C ALA A 546 -1.55 -20.24 -23.01
N LYS A 547 -0.97 -21.30 -22.44
CA LYS A 547 0.26 -21.19 -21.65
C LYS A 547 1.46 -21.02 -22.59
N GLY A 548 2.41 -20.19 -22.19
CA GLY A 548 3.66 -19.96 -22.91
C GLY A 548 4.81 -20.82 -22.37
N SER A 549 6.03 -20.45 -22.74
CA SER A 549 7.25 -21.06 -22.21
C SER A 549 8.36 -20.02 -22.03
N ILE A 550 9.31 -20.32 -21.16
CA ILE A 550 10.53 -19.53 -20.97
C ILE A 550 11.72 -20.44 -21.26
N THR A 551 12.62 -20.01 -22.13
CA THR A 551 13.88 -20.72 -22.42
C THR A 551 15.08 -19.84 -22.16
N GLY A 552 16.25 -20.45 -22.03
CA GLY A 552 17.51 -19.73 -21.97
C GLY A 552 18.68 -20.68 -21.78
N ARG A 553 19.88 -20.12 -21.59
CA ARG A 553 21.09 -20.84 -21.22
C ARG A 553 21.72 -20.22 -19.99
N PHE A 554 21.85 -21.00 -18.92
CA PHE A 554 22.53 -20.65 -17.70
C PHE A 554 23.91 -21.32 -17.67
N PRO A 555 25.01 -20.62 -17.30
CA PRO A 555 26.37 -21.14 -17.48
C PRO A 555 26.72 -22.31 -16.54
N MET A 556 25.94 -22.53 -15.48
CA MET A 556 26.09 -23.69 -14.60
C MET A 556 25.14 -24.80 -15.03
N THR A 557 25.62 -26.05 -15.02
CA THR A 557 24.84 -27.25 -15.36
C THR A 557 24.19 -27.85 -14.12
N SER A 558 23.01 -28.46 -14.26
CA SER A 558 22.26 -29.06 -13.16
C SER A 558 21.98 -28.06 -12.02
N SER A 559 21.89 -26.78 -12.35
CA SER A 559 21.48 -25.73 -11.42
C SER A 559 19.96 -25.65 -11.41
N LEU A 560 19.38 -25.61 -10.21
CA LEU A 560 17.96 -25.36 -10.02
C LEU A 560 17.65 -23.90 -10.39
N ILE A 561 16.64 -23.72 -11.24
CA ILE A 561 16.14 -22.41 -11.65
C ILE A 561 14.67 -22.34 -11.29
N VAL A 562 14.25 -21.24 -10.67
CA VAL A 562 12.86 -21.01 -10.27
C VAL A 562 12.35 -19.71 -10.83
N ILE A 563 11.06 -19.66 -11.12
CA ILE A 563 10.36 -18.41 -11.37
C ILE A 563 9.37 -18.14 -10.24
N CYS A 564 9.46 -16.93 -9.70
CA CYS A 564 8.61 -16.39 -8.65
C CYS A 564 7.69 -15.32 -9.23
N THR A 565 6.59 -15.02 -8.56
CA THR A 565 5.63 -13.99 -8.98
C THR A 565 5.82 -12.66 -8.23
N GLU A 566 6.52 -12.69 -7.10
CA GLU A 566 7.02 -11.53 -6.35
C GLU A 566 8.56 -11.57 -6.29
N PRO A 567 9.23 -10.40 -6.37
CA PRO A 567 10.66 -10.31 -6.18
C PRO A 567 10.99 -10.44 -4.69
N VAL A 568 12.18 -10.95 -4.36
CA VAL A 568 12.71 -10.99 -3.00
C VAL A 568 13.91 -10.05 -2.86
N ALA A 569 15.05 -10.44 -3.43
CA ALA A 569 16.28 -9.66 -3.43
C ALA A 569 17.14 -10.12 -4.62
N GLU A 570 18.15 -9.33 -5.00
CA GLU A 570 19.11 -9.68 -6.06
C GLU A 570 19.88 -10.96 -5.70
N GLN A 571 20.17 -11.15 -4.42
CA GLN A 571 20.71 -12.38 -3.85
C GLN A 571 19.86 -12.87 -2.69
N PHE A 572 19.69 -14.19 -2.57
CA PHE A 572 18.94 -14.79 -1.48
C PHE A 572 19.62 -16.05 -0.94
N SER A 573 19.81 -16.08 0.39
CA SER A 573 20.28 -17.27 1.10
C SER A 573 19.11 -17.97 1.77
N GLY A 574 18.85 -19.22 1.38
CA GLY A 574 17.76 -20.03 1.94
C GLY A 574 17.30 -21.13 0.99
N ASP A 575 16.26 -21.86 1.39
CA ASP A 575 15.77 -23.01 0.62
C ASP A 575 15.22 -22.61 -0.75
N THR A 576 14.43 -21.53 -0.80
CA THR A 576 13.88 -20.98 -2.05
C THR A 576 13.49 -19.51 -1.91
N PRO A 577 13.79 -18.66 -2.90
CA PRO A 577 13.33 -17.27 -2.90
C PRO A 577 11.81 -17.16 -3.12
N CYS A 578 11.14 -18.19 -3.63
CA CYS A 578 9.70 -18.12 -3.91
C CYS A 578 8.82 -18.58 -2.73
N PHE A 579 9.36 -18.64 -1.50
CA PHE A 579 8.63 -19.20 -0.36
C PHE A 579 7.29 -18.50 -0.11
N GLY A 580 6.22 -19.29 0.02
CA GLY A 580 4.87 -18.80 0.31
C GLY A 580 4.20 -18.02 -0.82
N GLN A 581 4.84 -17.88 -1.98
CA GLN A 581 4.27 -17.26 -3.17
C GLN A 581 3.38 -18.25 -3.94
N PRO A 582 2.28 -17.80 -4.56
CA PRO A 582 1.51 -18.63 -5.47
C PRO A 582 2.24 -18.79 -6.81
N PHE A 583 1.91 -19.85 -7.56
CA PHE A 583 2.40 -20.07 -8.93
C PHE A 583 3.93 -20.07 -9.09
N VAL A 584 4.60 -20.92 -8.32
CA VAL A 584 6.04 -21.18 -8.45
C VAL A 584 6.26 -22.32 -9.44
N LEU A 585 7.12 -22.11 -10.43
CA LEU A 585 7.63 -23.16 -11.29
C LEU A 585 9.14 -23.29 -11.11
N SER A 586 9.64 -24.51 -11.22
CA SER A 586 11.06 -24.84 -11.12
C SER A 586 11.48 -25.75 -12.27
N THR A 587 12.70 -25.56 -12.76
CA THR A 587 13.36 -26.41 -13.74
C THR A 587 14.83 -26.55 -13.38
N GLU A 588 15.56 -27.41 -14.08
CA GLU A 588 17.02 -27.54 -13.92
C GLU A 588 17.71 -27.26 -15.25
N SER A 589 18.88 -26.62 -15.21
CA SER A 589 19.70 -26.48 -16.40
C SER A 589 20.27 -27.83 -16.86
N TYR A 590 20.19 -28.09 -18.15
CA TYR A 590 20.77 -29.25 -18.81
C TYR A 590 22.31 -29.18 -18.83
N MET A 591 22.94 -30.25 -19.31
CA MET A 591 24.41 -30.36 -19.42
C MET A 591 25.04 -29.32 -20.37
N ASP A 592 24.28 -28.79 -21.32
CA ASP A 592 24.73 -27.71 -22.21
C ASP A 592 24.36 -26.31 -21.69
N GLY A 593 23.89 -26.23 -20.43
CA GLY A 593 23.42 -25.02 -19.77
C GLY A 593 22.02 -24.58 -20.17
N SER A 594 21.39 -25.19 -21.18
CA SER A 594 20.03 -24.81 -21.59
C SER A 594 19.01 -25.12 -20.49
N PHE A 595 17.90 -24.40 -20.45
CA PHE A 595 16.78 -24.71 -19.57
C PHE A 595 15.46 -24.34 -20.26
N VAL A 596 14.37 -24.96 -19.80
CA VAL A 596 13.02 -24.65 -20.25
C VAL A 596 12.03 -24.70 -19.08
N PHE A 597 11.17 -23.69 -19.04
CA PHE A 597 9.91 -23.73 -18.32
C PHE A 597 8.79 -23.92 -19.34
N GLU A 598 8.18 -25.09 -19.34
CA GLU A 598 7.00 -25.39 -20.17
C GLU A 598 5.72 -25.02 -19.43
N ASN A 599 4.64 -24.75 -20.19
CA ASN A 599 3.31 -24.50 -19.66
C ASN A 599 3.27 -23.35 -18.62
N VAL A 600 3.99 -22.27 -18.87
CA VAL A 600 4.00 -21.09 -18.02
C VAL A 600 2.71 -20.28 -18.27
N PRO A 601 1.86 -20.06 -17.26
CA PRO A 601 0.68 -19.21 -17.42
C PRO A 601 1.04 -17.80 -17.88
N PRO A 602 0.18 -17.11 -18.65
CA PRO A 602 0.42 -15.72 -18.98
C PRO A 602 0.52 -14.86 -17.72
N GLY A 603 1.55 -14.04 -17.63
CA GLY A 603 1.87 -13.34 -16.40
C GLY A 603 3.25 -12.72 -16.39
N TYR A 604 3.54 -12.04 -15.28
CA TYR A 604 4.85 -11.51 -14.99
C TYR A 604 5.56 -12.33 -13.93
N TYR A 605 6.84 -12.60 -14.18
CA TYR A 605 7.66 -13.46 -13.33
C TYR A 605 9.04 -12.85 -13.09
N TYR A 606 9.64 -13.21 -11.96
CA TYR A 606 11.05 -12.98 -11.64
C TYR A 606 11.76 -14.32 -11.64
N MET A 607 12.96 -14.39 -12.22
CA MET A 607 13.71 -15.64 -12.30
C MET A 607 14.88 -15.62 -11.33
N TYR A 608 15.13 -16.77 -10.69
CA TYR A 608 16.25 -17.00 -9.81
C TYR A 608 16.94 -18.30 -10.18
N ALA A 609 18.27 -18.30 -10.20
CA ALA A 609 19.07 -19.49 -10.44
C ALA A 609 19.94 -19.79 -9.23
N LYS A 610 20.07 -21.07 -8.87
CA LYS A 610 20.87 -21.51 -7.74
C LYS A 610 22.36 -21.51 -8.12
N THR A 611 23.15 -20.78 -7.33
CA THR A 611 24.59 -20.60 -7.49
C THR A 611 25.30 -21.07 -6.21
N GLY A 612 25.61 -22.36 -6.15
CA GLY A 612 26.13 -22.98 -4.93
C GLY A 612 25.05 -23.10 -3.84
N ASN A 613 25.26 -22.42 -2.70
CA ASN A 613 24.32 -22.42 -1.57
C ASN A 613 23.28 -21.29 -1.64
N ASP A 614 23.50 -20.31 -2.52
CA ASP A 614 22.68 -19.11 -2.63
C ASP A 614 21.91 -19.08 -3.96
N TRP A 615 21.01 -18.11 -4.07
CA TRP A 615 20.22 -17.83 -5.26
C TRP A 615 20.60 -16.46 -5.83
N ALA A 616 20.82 -16.42 -7.14
CA ALA A 616 21.04 -15.20 -7.91
C ALA A 616 19.77 -14.86 -8.69
N GLY A 617 19.28 -13.62 -8.53
CA GLY A 617 18.17 -13.08 -9.29
C GLY A 617 18.60 -12.62 -10.67
N LEU A 618 17.75 -12.83 -11.67
CA LEU A 618 17.96 -12.28 -13.00
C LEU A 618 17.82 -10.76 -12.95
N LEU A 619 18.84 -10.04 -13.39
CA LEU A 619 18.89 -8.59 -13.41
C LEU A 619 18.60 -8.05 -14.82
N GLU A 620 18.05 -6.83 -14.88
CA GLU A 620 17.99 -6.06 -16.12
C GLU A 620 19.39 -5.67 -16.59
N ASP A 621 19.51 -5.20 -17.83
CA ASP A 621 20.76 -4.69 -18.42
C ASP A 621 21.44 -3.60 -17.57
N ASN A 622 20.71 -2.96 -16.65
CA ASN A 622 21.26 -1.97 -15.74
C ASN A 622 22.14 -2.58 -14.63
N GLY A 623 21.99 -3.88 -14.34
CA GLY A 623 22.74 -4.63 -13.33
C GLY A 623 22.34 -4.37 -11.88
N PHE A 624 21.19 -3.73 -11.62
CA PHE A 624 20.71 -3.37 -10.28
C PHE A 624 19.23 -3.68 -10.04
N ASP A 625 18.44 -3.84 -11.10
CA ASP A 625 17.02 -4.10 -10.96
C ASP A 625 16.72 -5.53 -11.38
N LEU A 626 15.89 -6.22 -10.60
CA LEU A 626 15.42 -7.55 -10.97
C LEU A 626 14.58 -7.47 -12.25
N GLN A 627 14.98 -8.24 -13.26
CA GLN A 627 14.24 -8.29 -14.51
C GLN A 627 12.88 -8.96 -14.31
N ARG A 628 11.84 -8.27 -14.77
CA ARG A 628 10.47 -8.76 -14.74
C ARG A 628 10.08 -9.32 -16.12
N ILE A 629 10.05 -10.63 -16.24
CA ILE A 629 9.76 -11.35 -17.49
C ILE A 629 8.25 -11.37 -17.75
N LEU A 630 7.83 -10.97 -18.95
CA LEU A 630 6.45 -11.13 -19.41
C LEU A 630 6.31 -12.41 -20.24
N VAL A 631 5.45 -13.32 -19.79
CA VAL A 631 4.97 -14.43 -20.61
C VAL A 631 3.61 -14.06 -21.19
N LYS A 632 3.53 -14.00 -22.52
CA LYS A 632 2.28 -13.76 -23.24
C LYS A 632 1.58 -15.07 -23.59
N PRO A 633 0.25 -15.05 -23.86
CA PRO A 633 -0.49 -16.24 -24.22
C PRO A 633 0.09 -17.01 -25.41
N GLY A 634 0.50 -18.26 -25.16
CA GLY A 634 1.03 -19.18 -26.17
C GLY A 634 2.38 -18.78 -26.76
N GLU A 635 3.05 -17.76 -26.22
CA GLU A 635 4.35 -17.30 -26.72
C GLU A 635 5.51 -17.97 -25.95
N GLN A 636 6.59 -18.24 -26.68
CA GLN A 636 7.87 -18.60 -26.10
C GLN A 636 8.71 -17.35 -25.88
N TYR A 637 9.25 -17.19 -24.68
CA TYR A 637 10.18 -16.12 -24.34
C TYR A 637 11.60 -16.70 -24.15
N ASP A 638 12.51 -16.36 -25.05
CA ASP A 638 13.90 -16.80 -24.97
C ASP A 638 14.78 -15.73 -24.33
N LEU A 639 15.36 -16.05 -23.17
CA LEU A 639 16.30 -15.21 -22.43
C LEU A 639 17.70 -15.22 -23.04
N GLY A 640 17.99 -16.10 -24.00
CA GLY A 640 19.32 -16.24 -24.57
C GLY A 640 20.34 -16.76 -23.57
N SER A 641 21.59 -16.35 -23.72
CA SER A 641 22.68 -16.75 -22.82
C SER A 641 22.82 -15.78 -21.66
N LEU A 642 22.74 -16.34 -20.45
CA LEU A 642 22.89 -15.61 -19.20
C LEU A 642 24.33 -15.66 -18.73
N GLU A 643 24.75 -14.63 -18.00
CA GLU A 643 26.05 -14.54 -17.34
C GLU A 643 25.84 -14.37 -15.83
N VAL A 644 26.80 -14.83 -15.02
CA VAL A 644 26.79 -14.64 -13.57
C VAL A 644 27.82 -13.58 -13.23
N THR A 645 27.43 -12.55 -12.49
CA THR A 645 28.30 -11.42 -12.17
C THR A 645 28.93 -11.59 -10.79
N GLU A 646 30.16 -11.09 -10.59
CA GLU A 646 30.78 -11.17 -9.25
C GLU A 646 30.04 -10.25 -8.26
N GLY A 647 29.33 -10.88 -7.30
CA GLY A 647 28.49 -10.20 -6.30
C GLY A 647 26.98 -10.34 -6.54
N GLY A 648 26.57 -11.18 -7.50
CA GLY A 648 25.20 -11.42 -7.93
C GLY A 648 25.18 -12.53 -8.96
#